data_AF-A0A6B0RRV3-F1
#
_entry.id   AF-A0A6B0RRV3-F1
#
_cell.length_a   1.000
_cell.length_b   1.000
_cell.length_c   1.000
_cell.angle_alpha   90.00
_cell.angle_beta   90.00
_cell.angle_gamma   90.00
#
_symmetry.space_group_name_H-M   'P 1'
#
loop_
_entity.id
_entity.type
_entity.pdbx_description
1 polymer ?
#
loop_
_entity_poly.entity_id
_entity_poly.type
_entity_poly.pdbx_seq_one_letter_code
_entity_poly.pdbx_strand_id
1 'polypeptide(L)'
;MSERRTRSGGAVQCPGPSAPTPTRSLRRSQRKSGSDLPNTLAEVCPKAPQEAPVRKPIVLKKIVAHTVEVRAERGVVGGEPGSGVGCVINSSPQIPSINSPRRSPRIASLLEKENNPPSKKLTKEDLFQTCSVPVTAPSTPVLCPVNAESNSWKGDLDARDLEMSKKVRRSYSRLETLGSASTSTPGRQSCFGFEGLLAAEDLAGVSPVVDSKLAEVPRVSVKPWAPDTTLPGISPLVVKEKRKKKKVPEILCPWDGQTAHSEPEEKPAPPPAAEQKSEDTQISGEPDTEPSFSDSSEQQLGQEQEASATFLFTLLTATEPASDPAEDLDLQESQFLDKEDWGPQRTSKEMSHLQNVCLRLRESFSTIQADNLALGEKLRDLDLDLKILETVIEQLDANRIRENLRELSKEPHLATTPRDEALVQLLLQRWQDPESGLDSARTTEYEVLLSFPSGEQPNRVAVVNSTGAILFSCRHSEENLTGEQGGPNVVPPYAAYAPPGTPQGPLVYANQGSEEDFKELQNKGVKLQDSIVLTRYGGVGRGAKAVNAAKYGVAGVLVYTDPKDINDGKSLPNETFPHSWCLPPSGVERGSYFEYFGDPLTPYLPATPSSFRLNSDNASGFPPIPIQPIGFEDAQVLLCNLGGNLAPADWQGGLGCDYNLGPGFRSNGIFPEDGQVNVSVHNRLELRNSSNVLGIIRGAVEPDRYVLYGNHRDSWVHGAVDPSTGTAVLLELSRVLGTLLKKGTWRPRRSIVFASWGAEEFGLIGSTEFTEEFFSKLQERAVAYINVDISVFANATLRVQGTPPIQSVVFSAAKQISAPGSSGLSIYDNWIRYYNRSSSVYGLVPSVGTLGAGSDYAPFIHFLGISSMDIAYTYDRSKTSARIYPTYHTAFDTFDYVDKFLDPGFSSHQAVARTAGSVLLRLSDSLFLPLNVSDYSETLRSFLQAAEDLRVLLEQHGISLGPLVTAVERFEGAATAFNQRIATLREGTPDPLQVRMINDQLMLLERTFLNSQAFPEERYYSHVLWAPRTGSVATFPGLSNAYSQAKNAGHEPAAWAEVQRQLSIVVAALEGAAATLRPVADL
;
A
#
# COMPACT_ATOMS: atom_id res chain seq x y z
N MET A 1 55.40 -37.02 -18.94
CA MET A 1 55.92 -36.75 -20.31
C MET A 1 55.22 -35.51 -20.83
N SER A 2 55.85 -34.54 -21.50
CA SER A 2 57.29 -34.25 -21.68
C SER A 2 57.47 -32.80 -22.17
N GLU A 3 58.62 -32.19 -21.85
CA GLU A 3 59.36 -31.13 -22.61
C GLU A 3 58.58 -30.06 -23.41
N ARG A 4 58.80 -28.75 -23.25
CA ARG A 4 60.05 -27.95 -23.48
C ARG A 4 59.74 -26.48 -23.09
N ARG A 5 60.65 -25.51 -22.96
CA ARG A 5 62.10 -25.26 -22.70
C ARG A 5 62.19 -23.71 -22.69
N THR A 6 63.00 -22.94 -21.96
CA THR A 6 64.39 -22.99 -21.46
C THR A 6 64.52 -21.92 -20.34
N ARG A 7 65.55 -21.83 -19.48
CA ARG A 7 66.89 -22.47 -19.41
C ARG A 7 67.41 -22.49 -17.97
N SER A 8 68.23 -23.50 -17.65
CA SER A 8 69.34 -23.52 -16.65
C SER A 8 69.30 -22.58 -15.42
N GLY A 9 69.31 -23.06 -14.17
CA GLY A 9 69.32 -24.44 -13.66
C GLY A 9 70.12 -24.58 -12.36
N GLY A 10 70.34 -25.84 -11.92
CA GLY A 10 71.39 -26.19 -10.95
C GLY A 10 71.11 -25.83 -9.48
N ALA A 11 70.48 -26.74 -8.73
CA ALA A 11 70.39 -26.67 -7.27
C ALA A 11 71.40 -27.64 -6.60
N VAL A 12 71.30 -27.76 -5.26
CA VAL A 12 71.74 -28.90 -4.42
C VAL A 12 73.19 -28.90 -3.85
N GLN A 13 73.23 -28.80 -2.51
CA GLN A 13 74.16 -29.39 -1.52
C GLN A 13 75.66 -28.97 -1.41
N CYS A 14 75.92 -28.25 -0.31
CA CYS A 14 76.93 -28.61 0.73
C CYS A 14 78.43 -28.55 0.33
N PRO A 15 79.36 -28.95 1.22
CA PRO A 15 79.75 -28.09 2.35
C PRO A 15 81.27 -27.81 2.44
N GLY A 16 81.65 -26.63 2.95
CA GLY A 16 83.05 -26.25 3.19
C GLY A 16 83.18 -25.28 4.38
N PRO A 17 84.01 -25.56 5.42
CA PRO A 17 84.00 -24.79 6.67
C PRO A 17 85.23 -23.89 6.88
N SER A 18 85.01 -22.75 7.56
CA SER A 18 86.03 -22.01 8.35
C SER A 18 85.32 -21.20 9.46
N ALA A 19 85.73 -21.38 10.72
CA ALA A 19 85.36 -20.51 11.85
C ALA A 19 86.55 -19.57 12.18
N PRO A 20 86.34 -18.48 12.95
CA PRO A 20 86.32 -18.54 14.43
C PRO A 20 85.00 -17.98 15.02
N THR A 21 84.37 -18.54 16.07
CA THR A 21 84.63 -18.39 17.54
C THR A 21 84.68 -16.93 18.07
N PRO A 22 84.13 -16.62 19.28
CA PRO A 22 84.16 -17.48 20.48
C PRO A 22 82.90 -17.57 21.39
N THR A 23 82.80 -18.70 22.13
CA THR A 23 82.18 -18.91 23.48
C THR A 23 80.68 -18.54 23.71
N ARG A 24 79.86 -19.20 24.55
CA ARG A 24 79.86 -20.47 25.33
C ARG A 24 78.41 -20.69 25.87
N SER A 25 77.90 -21.88 26.24
CA SER A 25 78.10 -23.27 25.80
C SER A 25 77.18 -24.23 26.58
N LEU A 26 76.51 -25.18 25.90
CA LEU A 26 75.88 -26.42 26.44
C LEU A 26 74.56 -26.22 27.26
N ARG A 27 73.58 -27.14 27.29
CA ARG A 27 73.61 -28.59 26.96
C ARG A 27 72.25 -29.21 26.56
N ARG A 28 72.26 -30.09 25.54
CA ARG A 28 71.38 -31.26 25.27
C ARG A 28 69.90 -31.11 24.84
N SER A 29 69.47 -32.16 24.16
CA SER A 29 68.25 -32.40 23.37
C SER A 29 67.28 -33.41 24.00
N GLN A 30 66.00 -33.43 23.57
CA GLN A 30 65.39 -34.61 22.91
C GLN A 30 63.98 -34.36 22.32
N ARG A 31 63.55 -35.27 21.42
CA ARG A 31 62.14 -35.54 21.07
C ARG A 31 61.71 -36.82 21.79
N LYS A 32 60.48 -36.93 22.31
CA LYS A 32 59.55 -38.04 22.01
C LYS A 32 58.15 -37.90 22.64
N SER A 33 57.26 -38.76 22.16
CA SER A 33 55.82 -38.92 22.40
C SER A 33 55.43 -39.74 23.64
N GLY A 34 54.20 -39.52 24.11
CA GLY A 34 53.44 -40.28 25.12
C GLY A 34 52.45 -39.29 25.76
N SER A 35 51.12 -39.33 25.61
CA SER A 35 50.10 -40.41 25.57
C SER A 35 49.67 -40.90 26.95
N ASP A 36 48.40 -41.34 27.00
CA ASP A 36 47.68 -41.97 28.12
C ASP A 36 47.12 -40.92 29.14
N LEU A 37 45.80 -40.69 29.29
CA LEU A 37 44.63 -41.55 29.63
C LEU A 37 44.55 -41.88 31.15
N PRO A 38 43.35 -42.02 31.77
CA PRO A 38 41.98 -41.65 31.35
C PRO A 38 41.11 -41.04 32.50
N ASN A 39 39.77 -41.13 32.36
CA ASN A 39 38.76 -41.34 33.42
C ASN A 39 38.17 -40.18 34.28
N THR A 40 36.89 -39.88 33.97
CA THR A 40 35.70 -39.88 34.86
C THR A 40 35.65 -39.08 36.18
N LEU A 41 34.83 -38.01 36.13
CA LEU A 41 33.63 -37.73 36.96
C LEU A 41 33.70 -37.58 38.51
N ALA A 42 32.63 -36.94 39.03
CA ALA A 42 32.29 -36.67 40.43
C ALA A 42 33.12 -35.53 41.10
N GLU A 43 32.57 -34.65 41.98
CA GLU A 43 31.21 -34.56 42.52
C GLU A 43 30.91 -33.17 43.18
N VAL A 44 29.68 -32.99 43.68
CA VAL A 44 29.26 -32.08 44.78
C VAL A 44 29.29 -30.54 44.58
N CYS A 45 28.09 -29.96 44.49
CA CYS A 45 27.69 -28.65 45.06
C CYS A 45 26.96 -28.90 46.43
N PRO A 46 26.52 -27.90 47.24
CA PRO A 46 26.43 -26.45 47.02
C PRO A 46 26.85 -25.55 48.23
N LYS A 47 26.71 -24.21 48.10
CA LYS A 47 26.13 -23.30 49.13
C LYS A 47 25.98 -21.83 48.67
N ALA A 48 25.01 -21.14 49.27
CA ALA A 48 24.70 -19.69 49.20
C ALA A 48 23.82 -19.34 50.44
N PRO A 49 23.33 -18.10 50.68
CA PRO A 49 23.67 -16.78 50.12
C PRO A 49 24.05 -15.73 51.21
N GLN A 50 24.31 -14.46 50.84
CA GLN A 50 24.12 -13.25 51.69
C GLN A 50 23.93 -11.97 50.83
N GLU A 51 23.48 -10.87 51.45
CA GLU A 51 22.84 -9.70 50.79
C GLU A 51 23.65 -8.38 50.81
N ALA A 52 23.22 -7.45 49.92
CA ALA A 52 23.19 -5.97 49.96
C ALA A 52 24.16 -5.12 50.83
N PRO A 53 24.54 -3.92 50.30
CA PRO A 53 24.49 -2.69 51.11
C PRO A 53 23.89 -1.46 50.38
N VAL A 54 23.39 -0.46 51.13
CA VAL A 54 22.60 0.68 50.58
C VAL A 54 22.85 2.01 51.35
N ARG A 55 22.94 3.14 50.59
CA ARG A 55 22.76 4.60 50.94
C ARG A 55 23.84 5.43 51.69
N LYS A 56 24.36 6.44 50.96
CA LYS A 56 24.42 7.91 51.27
C LYS A 56 25.33 8.42 52.44
N PRO A 57 25.55 9.76 52.63
CA PRO A 57 25.37 10.96 51.77
C PRO A 57 26.65 11.85 51.63
N ILE A 58 26.57 12.98 50.88
CA ILE A 58 27.20 14.31 51.17
C ILE A 58 26.67 15.37 50.16
N VAL A 59 26.74 16.68 50.48
CA VAL A 59 25.97 17.75 49.81
C VAL A 59 26.78 19.05 49.56
N LEU A 60 26.65 19.61 48.34
CA LEU A 60 26.87 20.99 47.83
C LEU A 60 28.05 21.88 48.31
N LYS A 61 28.77 22.45 47.33
CA LYS A 61 28.96 23.93 47.21
C LYS A 61 29.44 24.42 45.82
N LYS A 62 28.72 25.43 45.31
CA LYS A 62 29.09 26.58 44.43
C LYS A 62 30.61 26.80 44.20
N ILE A 63 31.10 27.29 43.04
CA ILE A 63 30.89 28.70 42.56
C ILE A 63 31.39 28.94 41.09
N VAL A 64 30.72 29.86 40.38
CA VAL A 64 31.13 30.77 39.25
C VAL A 64 31.99 30.26 38.05
N ALA A 65 31.58 30.69 36.84
CA ALA A 65 32.43 30.83 35.66
C ALA A 65 32.62 32.32 35.30
N HIS A 66 33.81 32.73 34.84
CA HIS A 66 34.07 34.08 34.33
C HIS A 66 35.13 34.09 33.20
N THR A 67 35.04 35.10 32.34
CA THR A 67 35.92 35.44 31.22
C THR A 67 37.13 36.29 31.63
N VAL A 68 38.17 36.38 30.78
CA VAL A 68 38.86 37.63 30.33
C VAL A 68 40.05 37.30 29.38
N GLU A 69 40.50 38.30 28.61
CA GLU A 69 41.45 38.28 27.49
C GLU A 69 42.96 38.45 27.88
N VAL A 70 43.77 39.00 26.93
CA VAL A 70 45.10 39.68 27.00
C VAL A 70 46.30 38.81 26.59
N ARG A 71 47.13 39.14 25.56
CA ARG A 71 47.06 40.13 24.44
C ARG A 71 48.16 39.87 23.38
N ALA A 72 48.15 40.60 22.25
CA ALA A 72 49.34 40.93 21.45
C ALA A 72 49.26 42.39 20.89
N GLU A 73 50.40 43.02 20.61
CA GLU A 73 50.54 44.42 20.13
C GLU A 73 51.05 44.48 18.67
N ARG A 74 51.27 45.60 17.95
CA ARG A 74 51.11 47.07 18.16
C ARG A 74 51.07 47.75 16.77
N GLY A 75 50.43 48.91 16.58
CA GLY A 75 50.55 49.70 15.33
C GLY A 75 49.58 50.88 15.25
N VAL A 76 50.03 52.03 14.72
CA VAL A 76 49.28 53.31 14.69
C VAL A 76 49.56 54.07 13.39
N VAL A 77 48.51 54.69 12.81
CA VAL A 77 48.43 56.00 12.11
C VAL A 77 47.12 56.01 11.30
N GLY A 78 46.45 57.16 11.18
CA GLY A 78 45.20 57.32 10.42
C GLY A 78 45.29 58.36 9.31
N GLY A 79 44.28 58.40 8.42
CA GLY A 79 44.15 59.41 7.37
C GLY A 79 43.00 59.12 6.39
N GLU A 80 42.10 60.10 6.24
CA GLU A 80 41.30 60.32 5.03
C GLU A 80 42.17 61.04 3.95
N PRO A 81 41.69 61.38 2.72
CA PRO A 81 40.38 61.13 2.09
C PRO A 81 40.49 60.47 0.69
N GLY A 82 39.36 60.33 -0.03
CA GLY A 82 39.37 59.83 -1.42
C GLY A 82 38.00 59.83 -2.12
N SER A 83 37.45 60.99 -2.47
CA SER A 83 36.20 61.12 -3.22
C SER A 83 36.41 61.24 -4.74
N GLY A 84 35.49 60.64 -5.52
CA GLY A 84 35.47 60.65 -6.99
C GLY A 84 34.64 59.45 -7.47
N VAL A 85 33.37 59.56 -7.90
CA VAL A 85 32.77 60.44 -8.93
C VAL A 85 33.46 60.22 -10.30
N GLY A 86 32.79 59.72 -11.33
CA GLY A 86 31.40 59.21 -11.41
C GLY A 86 30.94 59.00 -12.85
N CYS A 87 29.67 58.60 -13.01
CA CYS A 87 28.92 58.47 -14.28
C CYS A 87 29.36 57.37 -15.29
N VAL A 88 28.57 56.99 -16.32
CA VAL A 88 27.16 56.50 -16.37
C VAL A 88 26.73 56.20 -17.85
N ILE A 89 25.96 55.13 -18.07
CA ILE A 89 25.29 54.56 -19.29
C ILE A 89 26.05 53.97 -20.51
N ASN A 90 25.54 52.79 -20.91
CA ASN A 90 25.20 52.27 -22.26
C ASN A 90 26.17 51.46 -23.17
N SER A 91 25.88 50.14 -23.20
CA SER A 91 25.63 49.28 -24.39
C SER A 91 26.73 48.98 -25.43
N SER A 92 27.40 47.82 -25.20
CA SER A 92 27.79 46.81 -26.23
C SER A 92 28.93 47.16 -27.22
N PRO A 93 29.57 46.17 -27.94
CA PRO A 93 29.37 44.71 -27.94
C PRO A 93 30.67 43.84 -27.88
N GLN A 94 30.49 42.52 -28.09
CA GLN A 94 31.42 41.53 -28.70
C GLN A 94 32.39 40.65 -27.86
N ILE A 95 32.75 39.52 -28.49
CA ILE A 95 33.40 38.29 -28.00
C ILE A 95 34.58 37.97 -28.93
N PRO A 96 35.56 37.12 -28.53
CA PRO A 96 35.71 35.84 -29.26
C PRO A 96 36.11 34.63 -28.38
N SER A 97 35.94 33.34 -28.77
CA SER A 97 35.12 32.71 -29.83
C SER A 97 35.26 31.16 -29.80
N ILE A 98 34.45 30.46 -30.63
CA ILE A 98 34.64 29.06 -31.11
C ILE A 98 34.36 27.95 -30.07
N ASN A 99 33.59 26.88 -30.34
CA ASN A 99 32.68 26.58 -31.47
C ASN A 99 31.65 25.48 -31.11
N SER A 100 30.46 25.52 -31.71
CA SER A 100 29.59 24.35 -31.98
C SER A 100 28.49 24.73 -33.00
N PRO A 101 27.89 23.78 -33.75
CA PRO A 101 26.69 24.09 -34.53
C PRO A 101 25.55 23.02 -34.48
N ARG A 102 24.31 23.51 -34.55
CA ARG A 102 23.09 22.80 -35.03
C ARG A 102 22.29 23.75 -35.91
N ARG A 103 21.60 23.24 -36.95
CA ARG A 103 20.39 23.85 -37.53
C ARG A 103 19.59 22.85 -38.37
N SER A 104 18.27 23.03 -38.39
CA SER A 104 17.30 22.40 -39.30
C SER A 104 16.91 23.36 -40.43
N PRO A 105 16.17 22.90 -41.46
CA PRO A 105 14.86 23.51 -41.72
C PRO A 105 13.80 22.56 -42.33
N ARG A 106 12.60 23.10 -42.63
CA ARG A 106 11.51 22.56 -43.48
C ARG A 106 10.96 23.69 -44.38
N ILE A 107 10.09 23.33 -45.34
CA ILE A 107 9.16 24.18 -46.16
C ILE A 107 9.65 24.59 -47.58
N ALA A 108 8.66 24.67 -48.48
CA ALA A 108 8.60 25.20 -49.86
C ALA A 108 8.79 24.20 -51.03
N SER A 109 8.12 24.52 -52.15
CA SER A 109 7.89 23.66 -53.32
C SER A 109 7.63 24.48 -54.58
N LEU A 110 8.06 24.02 -55.77
CA LEU A 110 7.38 24.11 -57.08
C LEU A 110 8.30 23.65 -58.25
N LEU A 111 7.68 23.05 -59.28
CA LEU A 111 7.97 23.02 -60.75
C LEU A 111 9.38 23.45 -61.26
N GLU A 112 10.03 22.81 -62.25
CA GLU A 112 9.69 21.79 -63.28
C GLU A 112 10.90 20.77 -63.44
N LYS A 113 11.06 19.81 -64.39
CA LYS A 113 10.41 19.46 -65.68
C LYS A 113 10.57 17.96 -66.04
N GLU A 114 10.02 17.57 -67.21
CA GLU A 114 10.33 16.44 -68.12
C GLU A 114 11.58 15.57 -67.82
N ASN A 115 11.49 14.24 -67.87
CA ASN A 115 11.04 13.46 -69.05
C ASN A 115 10.23 12.19 -68.71
N ASN A 116 9.51 11.67 -69.70
CA ASN A 116 8.56 10.54 -69.60
C ASN A 116 8.97 9.36 -70.54
N PRO A 117 8.25 8.21 -70.58
CA PRO A 117 8.85 6.89 -70.86
C PRO A 117 8.76 6.45 -72.33
N PRO A 118 8.96 5.15 -72.61
CA PRO A 118 7.80 4.44 -73.18
C PRO A 118 7.45 3.10 -72.52
N SER A 119 6.15 2.83 -72.60
CA SER A 119 5.38 1.65 -72.18
C SER A 119 5.80 0.31 -72.79
N LYS A 120 5.32 -0.78 -72.15
CA LYS A 120 4.74 -1.94 -72.86
C LYS A 120 3.75 -2.74 -72.00
N LYS A 121 2.60 -3.11 -72.59
CA LYS A 121 1.66 -4.14 -72.11
C LYS A 121 1.68 -5.30 -73.12
N LEU A 122 1.75 -6.54 -72.63
CA LEU A 122 1.28 -7.80 -73.25
C LEU A 122 1.18 -8.81 -72.08
N THR A 123 0.00 -9.19 -71.58
CA THR A 123 -0.95 -10.22 -72.08
C THR A 123 -0.48 -11.68 -71.93
N LYS A 124 -1.14 -12.38 -70.99
CA LYS A 124 -1.79 -13.71 -71.10
C LYS A 124 -1.05 -14.92 -71.69
N GLU A 125 -1.32 -16.08 -71.07
CA GLU A 125 -1.37 -17.44 -71.67
C GLU A 125 -0.01 -18.05 -72.12
N ASP A 126 0.29 -19.35 -71.93
CA ASP A 126 -0.28 -20.41 -71.08
C ASP A 126 0.74 -21.59 -71.01
N LEU A 127 0.39 -22.72 -70.38
CA LEU A 127 1.01 -24.07 -70.51
C LEU A 127 2.38 -24.35 -69.83
N PHE A 128 2.68 -25.57 -69.36
CA PHE A 128 1.88 -26.67 -68.75
C PHE A 128 2.86 -27.74 -68.16
N GLN A 129 2.30 -28.83 -67.60
CA GLN A 129 2.93 -30.09 -67.14
C GLN A 129 3.69 -30.04 -65.80
N THR A 130 3.30 -30.68 -64.67
CA THR A 130 2.52 -31.90 -64.29
C THR A 130 3.37 -33.11 -63.90
N CYS A 131 3.16 -33.60 -62.67
CA CYS A 131 3.05 -35.03 -62.37
C CYS A 131 1.93 -35.25 -61.34
N SER A 132 1.34 -36.44 -61.34
CA SER A 132 -0.01 -36.74 -60.78
C SER A 132 0.08 -37.85 -59.72
N VAL A 133 -0.57 -37.76 -58.55
CA VAL A 133 -1.99 -38.12 -58.25
C VAL A 133 -2.30 -39.60 -58.55
N PRO A 134 -2.69 -40.41 -57.53
CA PRO A 134 -4.11 -40.64 -57.16
C PRO A 134 -4.44 -40.29 -55.68
N VAL A 135 -5.52 -39.56 -55.35
CA VAL A 135 -6.96 -39.97 -55.25
C VAL A 135 -7.23 -40.81 -53.98
N THR A 136 -8.14 -40.43 -53.07
CA THR A 136 -9.55 -40.04 -53.31
C THR A 136 -9.99 -38.76 -52.54
N ALA A 137 -11.14 -38.18 -52.93
CA ALA A 137 -11.55 -36.79 -52.66
C ALA A 137 -12.90 -36.67 -51.87
N PRO A 138 -13.29 -35.45 -51.40
CA PRO A 138 -14.40 -35.22 -50.46
C PRO A 138 -15.66 -34.63 -51.13
N SER A 139 -16.58 -34.09 -50.32
CA SER A 139 -17.66 -33.17 -50.74
C SER A 139 -17.60 -31.84 -49.98
N THR A 140 -17.77 -30.71 -50.69
CA THR A 140 -17.49 -29.33 -50.23
C THR A 140 -18.63 -28.35 -50.63
N PRO A 141 -18.62 -27.04 -50.30
CA PRO A 141 -19.85 -26.29 -49.97
C PRO A 141 -20.06 -25.00 -50.81
N VAL A 142 -20.55 -23.91 -50.17
CA VAL A 142 -20.56 -22.48 -50.61
C VAL A 142 -21.79 -22.00 -51.42
N LEU A 143 -22.37 -20.84 -51.02
CA LEU A 143 -22.50 -19.62 -51.85
C LEU A 143 -23.18 -18.43 -51.11
N CYS A 144 -22.50 -17.29 -51.09
CA CYS A 144 -23.10 -15.93 -50.95
C CYS A 144 -23.19 -15.32 -52.38
N PRO A 145 -23.97 -14.24 -52.66
CA PRO A 145 -23.36 -12.89 -52.70
C PRO A 145 -24.28 -11.61 -52.60
N VAL A 146 -23.75 -10.54 -51.96
CA VAL A 146 -23.61 -9.14 -52.50
C VAL A 146 -24.81 -8.15 -52.68
N ASN A 147 -24.64 -6.94 -52.10
CA ASN A 147 -25.06 -5.55 -52.47
C ASN A 147 -26.43 -4.88 -52.12
N ALA A 148 -26.29 -3.56 -51.84
CA ALA A 148 -27.10 -2.37 -52.23
C ALA A 148 -28.17 -1.73 -51.30
N GLU A 149 -27.89 -0.46 -50.96
CA GLU A 149 -28.72 0.77 -50.97
C GLU A 149 -30.07 0.95 -50.19
N SER A 150 -30.03 1.92 -49.27
CA SER A 150 -31.03 2.95 -48.90
C SER A 150 -32.56 2.68 -48.85
N ASN A 151 -33.15 3.04 -47.70
CA ASN A 151 -34.45 3.70 -47.52
C ASN A 151 -35.70 3.19 -48.27
N SER A 152 -36.62 2.52 -47.56
CA SER A 152 -37.98 3.08 -47.34
C SER A 152 -38.85 2.24 -46.36
N TRP A 153 -40.02 2.79 -46.04
CA TRP A 153 -40.90 2.48 -44.90
C TRP A 153 -41.75 1.19 -45.00
N LYS A 154 -41.86 0.48 -43.84
CA LYS A 154 -43.11 0.08 -43.14
C LYS A 154 -43.88 -1.20 -43.55
N GLY A 155 -44.20 -2.01 -42.52
CA GLY A 155 -45.08 -3.20 -42.55
C GLY A 155 -44.28 -4.52 -42.44
N ASP A 156 -44.61 -5.49 -41.59
CA ASP A 156 -45.63 -5.55 -40.52
C ASP A 156 -45.16 -6.43 -39.34
N LEU A 157 -45.87 -6.38 -38.20
CA LEU A 157 -45.49 -7.06 -36.94
C LEU A 157 -46.05 -8.50 -36.84
N ASP A 158 -45.22 -9.48 -36.45
CA ASP A 158 -45.72 -10.79 -35.99
C ASP A 158 -46.27 -10.68 -34.55
N ALA A 159 -47.39 -11.36 -34.30
CA ALA A 159 -48.26 -11.12 -33.16
C ALA A 159 -47.86 -11.86 -31.86
N ARG A 160 -46.66 -12.47 -31.80
CA ARG A 160 -46.24 -13.35 -30.69
C ARG A 160 -45.52 -12.62 -29.55
N ASP A 161 -44.62 -11.69 -29.85
CA ASP A 161 -43.88 -10.97 -28.79
C ASP A 161 -44.77 -10.00 -27.98
N LEU A 162 -45.84 -9.50 -28.61
CA LEU A 162 -46.82 -8.63 -27.97
C LEU A 162 -47.65 -9.37 -26.90
N GLU A 163 -47.71 -10.70 -26.92
CA GLU A 163 -48.38 -11.51 -25.89
C GLU A 163 -47.46 -11.73 -24.67
N MET A 164 -46.17 -11.95 -24.91
CA MET A 164 -45.15 -12.05 -23.84
C MET A 164 -45.00 -10.70 -23.09
N SER A 165 -44.96 -9.57 -23.81
CA SER A 165 -44.90 -8.24 -23.18
C SER A 165 -46.13 -7.90 -22.32
N LYS A 166 -47.26 -8.60 -22.44
CA LYS A 166 -48.48 -8.36 -21.65
C LYS A 166 -48.54 -9.14 -20.34
N LYS A 167 -47.79 -10.24 -20.21
CA LYS A 167 -47.78 -11.06 -18.98
C LYS A 167 -46.83 -10.54 -17.91
N VAL A 168 -45.68 -9.98 -18.30
CA VAL A 168 -44.72 -9.35 -17.35
C VAL A 168 -45.28 -8.05 -16.75
N ARG A 169 -46.09 -7.30 -17.52
CA ARG A 169 -46.53 -5.94 -17.18
C ARG A 169 -47.83 -5.87 -16.34
N ARG A 170 -48.16 -6.92 -15.58
CA ARG A 170 -49.45 -7.03 -14.85
C ARG A 170 -49.36 -7.18 -13.33
N SER A 171 -48.15 -7.15 -12.74
CA SER A 171 -47.93 -7.29 -11.29
C SER A 171 -47.53 -6.00 -10.57
N TYR A 172 -47.22 -4.91 -11.29
CA TYR A 172 -46.76 -3.63 -10.73
C TYR A 172 -47.76 -2.49 -11.01
N SER A 173 -49.03 -2.69 -10.70
CA SER A 173 -50.08 -1.65 -10.85
C SER A 173 -51.21 -1.80 -9.83
N ARG A 174 -50.85 -2.01 -8.55
CA ARG A 174 -51.75 -1.84 -7.39
C ARG A 174 -50.94 -1.45 -6.15
N LEU A 175 -50.81 -0.15 -5.91
CA LEU A 175 -50.90 0.52 -4.60
C LEU A 175 -50.54 2.01 -4.77
N GLU A 176 -51.53 2.87 -4.59
CA GLU A 176 -51.34 4.31 -4.34
C GLU A 176 -52.27 4.74 -3.20
N THR A 177 -51.87 5.80 -2.49
CA THR A 177 -52.67 6.57 -1.51
C THR A 177 -53.30 5.80 -0.34
N LEU A 178 -52.49 5.63 0.72
CA LEU A 178 -52.81 5.74 2.16
C LEU A 178 -51.44 5.71 2.85
N GLY A 179 -51.10 6.52 3.85
CA GLY A 179 -51.90 7.33 4.76
C GLY A 179 -51.26 7.18 6.15
N SER A 180 -50.93 8.27 6.84
CA SER A 180 -50.06 8.21 8.04
C SER A 180 -50.55 7.26 9.13
N ALA A 181 -49.73 6.27 9.49
CA ALA A 181 -49.90 5.43 10.66
C ALA A 181 -48.56 4.86 11.15
N SER A 182 -48.33 4.92 12.47
CA SER A 182 -47.27 4.17 13.13
C SER A 182 -47.79 2.78 13.53
N THR A 183 -47.08 1.72 13.18
CA THR A 183 -47.26 0.39 13.79
C THR A 183 -45.92 -0.33 13.92
N SER A 184 -45.46 -0.51 15.15
CA SER A 184 -44.52 -1.57 15.48
C SER A 184 -45.27 -2.91 15.56
N THR A 185 -44.65 -4.00 15.09
CA THR A 185 -45.15 -5.36 15.27
C THR A 185 -43.98 -6.31 15.52
N PRO A 186 -43.91 -7.02 16.66
CA PRO A 186 -42.77 -7.88 16.98
C PRO A 186 -42.89 -9.27 16.34
N GLY A 187 -41.75 -9.95 16.13
CA GLY A 187 -41.74 -11.40 15.89
C GLY A 187 -41.30 -11.90 14.52
N ARG A 188 -40.15 -11.43 14.00
CA ARG A 188 -39.29 -12.23 13.11
C ARG A 188 -37.84 -12.09 13.53
N GLN A 189 -37.13 -13.22 13.64
CA GLN A 189 -35.68 -13.22 13.84
C GLN A 189 -34.99 -12.87 12.52
N SER A 190 -33.93 -12.07 12.62
CA SER A 190 -33.01 -11.79 11.52
C SER A 190 -31.90 -12.85 11.51
N CYS A 191 -31.32 -13.16 10.35
CA CYS A 191 -30.36 -14.26 10.20
C CYS A 191 -29.00 -13.77 9.64
N PHE A 192 -28.40 -12.74 10.25
CA PHE A 192 -27.22 -12.06 9.66
C PHE A 192 -26.08 -11.74 10.64
N GLY A 193 -25.14 -12.69 10.76
CA GLY A 193 -23.68 -12.47 10.81
C GLY A 193 -23.01 -11.80 12.03
N PHE A 194 -23.57 -10.73 12.58
CA PHE A 194 -22.90 -9.87 13.58
C PHE A 194 -23.55 -9.88 14.97
N GLU A 195 -24.80 -10.34 15.10
CA GLU A 195 -25.44 -10.50 16.41
C GLU A 195 -24.74 -11.59 17.25
N GLY A 196 -24.06 -12.55 16.60
CA GLY A 196 -23.18 -13.52 17.25
C GLY A 196 -21.87 -12.96 17.86
N LEU A 197 -21.62 -11.65 17.77
CA LEU A 197 -20.58 -10.95 18.54
C LEU A 197 -21.11 -10.36 19.86
N LEU A 198 -22.43 -10.51 20.12
CA LEU A 198 -23.12 -9.94 21.27
C LEU A 198 -23.86 -11.07 22.03
N ALA A 199 -23.19 -11.65 23.03
CA ALA A 199 -23.83 -12.59 23.94
C ALA A 199 -24.97 -11.89 24.69
N ALA A 200 -26.15 -12.53 24.71
CA ALA A 200 -27.37 -11.94 25.28
C ALA A 200 -27.47 -12.11 26.81
N GLU A 201 -26.37 -11.85 27.54
CA GLU A 201 -26.28 -12.18 28.96
C GLU A 201 -25.43 -11.18 29.77
N ASP A 202 -25.69 -9.86 29.59
CA ASP A 202 -25.05 -8.79 30.40
C ASP A 202 -25.95 -7.55 30.66
N LEU A 203 -27.28 -7.75 30.69
CA LEU A 203 -28.26 -6.68 30.94
C LEU A 203 -28.57 -6.49 32.44
N ALA A 204 -27.54 -6.26 33.26
CA ALA A 204 -27.69 -6.01 34.70
C ALA A 204 -26.55 -5.15 35.28
N GLY A 205 -26.55 -3.81 35.09
CA GLY A 205 -25.51 -2.99 35.74
C GLY A 205 -25.46 -1.47 35.60
N VAL A 206 -26.19 -0.79 34.71
CA VAL A 206 -26.05 0.68 34.57
C VAL A 206 -27.39 1.41 34.36
N SER A 207 -27.91 2.03 35.43
CA SER A 207 -28.63 3.33 35.45
C SER A 207 -29.50 3.49 36.71
N PRO A 208 -29.42 4.62 37.44
CA PRO A 208 -30.42 5.00 38.44
C PRO A 208 -30.98 6.42 38.23
N VAL A 209 -32.14 6.57 37.56
CA VAL A 209 -32.92 7.82 37.55
C VAL A 209 -34.43 7.56 37.75
N VAL A 210 -34.83 7.70 39.02
CA VAL A 210 -36.13 8.11 39.60
C VAL A 210 -37.45 7.89 38.80
N ASP A 211 -38.23 6.93 39.30
CA ASP A 211 -39.71 6.83 39.38
C ASP A 211 -40.64 7.85 38.69
N SER A 212 -41.67 7.30 38.03
CA SER A 212 -43.08 7.62 38.38
C SER A 212 -43.98 6.37 38.26
N LYS A 213 -45.08 6.31 39.01
CA LYS A 213 -45.83 5.06 39.31
C LYS A 213 -47.18 4.93 38.59
N LEU A 214 -47.63 3.66 38.44
CA LEU A 214 -49.01 3.10 38.26
C LEU A 214 -49.05 2.11 37.06
N ALA A 215 -49.71 0.94 37.10
CA ALA A 215 -50.46 0.25 38.16
C ALA A 215 -50.33 -1.30 38.02
N GLU A 216 -50.98 -2.07 38.90
CA GLU A 216 -50.68 -3.50 39.15
C GLU A 216 -51.65 -4.55 38.54
N VAL A 217 -51.08 -5.72 38.17
CA VAL A 217 -51.64 -7.10 38.35
C VAL A 217 -52.86 -7.52 37.48
N PRO A 218 -53.07 -8.83 37.15
CA PRO A 218 -52.31 -10.05 37.50
C PRO A 218 -51.65 -10.81 36.32
N ARG A 219 -50.75 -11.74 36.64
CA ARG A 219 -50.38 -12.90 35.79
C ARG A 219 -51.04 -14.17 36.33
N VAL A 220 -51.35 -15.12 35.44
CA VAL A 220 -51.71 -16.52 35.79
C VAL A 220 -50.77 -17.47 35.05
N SER A 221 -50.49 -18.64 35.62
CA SER A 221 -49.43 -19.57 35.23
C SER A 221 -49.93 -20.81 34.48
N VAL A 222 -49.07 -21.35 33.61
CA VAL A 222 -49.04 -22.77 33.19
C VAL A 222 -47.58 -23.21 33.04
N LYS A 223 -47.26 -24.46 33.40
CA LYS A 223 -45.98 -25.15 33.11
C LYS A 223 -46.27 -26.46 32.33
N PRO A 224 -45.26 -27.13 31.73
CA PRO A 224 -45.44 -27.84 30.46
C PRO A 224 -45.86 -29.32 30.59
N TRP A 225 -46.23 -29.92 29.45
CA TRP A 225 -46.12 -31.36 29.22
C TRP A 225 -45.66 -31.66 27.78
N ALA A 226 -45.16 -32.89 27.58
CA ALA A 226 -44.51 -33.37 26.35
C ALA A 226 -45.40 -34.42 25.60
N PRO A 227 -44.91 -35.18 24.58
CA PRO A 227 -45.74 -35.71 23.48
C PRO A 227 -46.39 -37.08 23.77
N ASP A 228 -47.28 -37.50 22.85
CA ASP A 228 -47.56 -38.91 22.59
C ASP A 228 -47.83 -39.17 21.08
N THR A 229 -47.73 -40.43 20.66
CA THR A 229 -47.78 -40.91 19.27
C THR A 229 -48.89 -41.93 19.04
N THR A 230 -49.66 -41.79 17.96
CA THR A 230 -50.54 -42.87 17.45
C THR A 230 -50.49 -42.98 15.93
N LEU A 231 -50.20 -44.19 15.43
CA LEU A 231 -50.24 -44.62 14.02
C LEU A 231 -51.27 -45.75 13.84
N PRO A 232 -51.84 -45.91 12.64
CA PRO A 232 -51.37 -46.97 11.71
C PRO A 232 -51.17 -46.41 10.28
N GLY A 233 -50.45 -47.02 9.32
CA GLY A 233 -50.17 -48.43 9.00
C GLY A 233 -50.64 -48.64 7.54
N ILE A 234 -49.87 -49.15 6.58
CA ILE A 234 -49.28 -50.50 6.45
C ILE A 234 -47.88 -50.43 5.78
N SER A 235 -47.02 -51.44 6.00
CA SER A 235 -45.61 -51.46 5.56
C SER A 235 -45.23 -52.75 4.74
N PRO A 236 -44.01 -53.36 4.77
CA PRO A 236 -43.23 -53.53 3.54
C PRO A 236 -42.63 -54.95 3.29
N LEU A 237 -41.73 -55.09 2.30
CA LEU A 237 -40.69 -56.15 2.23
C LEU A 237 -39.34 -55.51 1.80
N VAL A 238 -38.13 -55.73 2.38
CA VAL A 238 -37.39 -56.90 2.95
C VAL A 238 -36.44 -57.54 1.91
N VAL A 239 -35.14 -57.84 2.13
CA VAL A 239 -34.11 -57.58 3.20
C VAL A 239 -32.72 -58.04 2.68
N LYS A 240 -31.53 -57.63 3.18
CA LYS A 240 -30.64 -58.32 4.19
C LYS A 240 -29.33 -57.51 4.36
N GLU A 241 -28.90 -57.11 5.57
CA GLU A 241 -27.86 -57.74 6.45
C GLU A 241 -26.41 -57.86 5.89
N LYS A 242 -25.31 -57.72 6.65
CA LYS A 242 -25.07 -58.05 8.08
C LYS A 242 -24.20 -57.03 8.86
N ARG A 243 -24.35 -57.02 10.20
CA ARG A 243 -23.45 -56.41 11.20
C ARG A 243 -22.45 -57.43 11.78
N LYS A 244 -21.37 -56.94 12.43
CA LYS A 244 -21.08 -57.29 13.84
C LYS A 244 -20.14 -56.27 14.53
N LYS A 245 -20.28 -56.12 15.86
CA LYS A 245 -19.46 -55.28 16.78
C LYS A 245 -18.80 -56.17 17.85
N LYS A 246 -17.67 -55.72 18.43
CA LYS A 246 -17.19 -55.87 19.83
C LYS A 246 -15.77 -55.24 19.93
N LYS A 247 -15.17 -54.94 21.10
CA LYS A 247 -15.58 -54.23 22.35
C LYS A 247 -14.29 -54.06 23.20
N VAL A 248 -14.19 -53.02 24.04
CA VAL A 248 -13.04 -52.71 24.94
C VAL A 248 -12.92 -53.73 26.09
N PRO A 249 -11.71 -54.12 26.54
CA PRO A 249 -11.18 -53.69 27.86
C PRO A 249 -9.62 -53.52 28.01
N GLU A 250 -9.19 -52.40 28.59
CA GLU A 250 -8.58 -52.25 29.95
C GLU A 250 -7.28 -52.98 30.42
N ILE A 251 -6.52 -52.26 31.29
CA ILE A 251 -5.43 -52.63 32.25
C ILE A 251 -4.07 -53.19 31.75
N LEU A 252 -2.95 -52.47 31.98
CA LEU A 252 -1.81 -52.82 32.88
C LEU A 252 -0.54 -51.96 32.68
N CYS A 253 0.08 -51.54 33.79
CA CYS A 253 1.47 -51.06 33.88
C CYS A 253 2.37 -52.14 34.53
N PRO A 254 3.71 -51.99 34.46
CA PRO A 254 4.47 -51.99 35.72
C PRO A 254 5.68 -51.01 35.77
N TRP A 255 5.98 -50.53 36.98
CA TRP A 255 7.28 -50.34 37.69
C TRP A 255 8.61 -50.07 36.92
N ASP A 256 9.58 -49.28 37.41
CA ASP A 256 9.84 -48.60 38.71
C ASP A 256 10.63 -47.29 38.47
N GLY A 257 10.75 -46.31 39.39
CA GLY A 257 10.14 -46.13 40.72
C GLY A 257 10.87 -45.07 41.59
N GLN A 258 10.18 -44.52 42.61
CA GLN A 258 10.70 -43.78 43.81
C GLN A 258 11.39 -42.39 43.56
N THR A 259 11.34 -41.35 44.41
CA THR A 259 10.72 -40.98 45.73
C THR A 259 10.99 -39.46 45.97
N ALA A 260 10.32 -38.64 46.82
CA ALA A 260 9.02 -38.70 47.51
C ALA A 260 8.78 -37.43 48.41
N HIS A 261 7.51 -37.01 48.59
CA HIS A 261 6.93 -36.26 49.75
C HIS A 261 7.47 -34.84 50.15
N SER A 262 6.71 -33.92 50.78
CA SER A 262 5.32 -33.95 51.34
C SER A 262 4.62 -32.56 51.42
N GLU A 263 3.29 -32.61 51.40
CA GLU A 263 2.21 -31.66 51.76
C GLU A 263 2.09 -31.35 53.29
N PRO A 264 1.07 -30.60 53.83
CA PRO A 264 0.07 -29.62 53.28
C PRO A 264 -0.19 -28.35 54.18
N GLU A 265 -1.30 -27.61 53.91
CA GLU A 265 -2.23 -26.97 54.90
C GLU A 265 -1.80 -25.70 55.73
N GLU A 266 -2.66 -24.76 56.17
CA GLU A 266 -4.08 -24.42 55.86
C GLU A 266 -4.39 -22.91 56.15
N LYS A 267 -5.65 -22.45 55.95
CA LYS A 267 -6.22 -21.12 56.32
C LYS A 267 -6.74 -21.13 57.78
N PRO A 268 -6.89 -20.00 58.54
CA PRO A 268 -7.88 -18.93 58.26
C PRO A 268 -7.53 -17.50 58.80
N ALA A 269 -8.55 -16.63 58.95
CA ALA A 269 -8.52 -15.25 59.49
C ALA A 269 -9.87 -14.96 60.23
N PRO A 270 -10.22 -13.73 60.73
CA PRO A 270 -9.49 -12.52 61.17
C PRO A 270 -9.79 -12.25 62.70
N PRO A 271 -9.98 -11.03 63.30
CA PRO A 271 -9.59 -9.61 63.05
C PRO A 271 -8.77 -9.07 64.29
N PRO A 272 -9.04 -7.95 65.04
CA PRO A 272 -9.56 -6.58 64.78
C PRO A 272 -8.80 -5.35 65.43
N ALA A 273 -9.00 -4.15 64.84
CA ALA A 273 -9.22 -2.81 65.44
C ALA A 273 -8.22 -2.02 66.38
N ALA A 274 -8.29 -0.68 66.24
CA ALA A 274 -8.03 0.42 67.21
C ALA A 274 -6.58 0.77 67.67
N GLU A 275 -6.19 2.01 68.05
CA GLU A 275 -6.60 3.41 67.76
C GLU A 275 -5.57 4.42 68.39
N GLN A 276 -5.58 5.72 68.03
CA GLN A 276 -4.97 6.91 68.75
C GLN A 276 -3.42 7.05 68.80
N LYS A 277 -2.76 8.22 69.03
CA LYS A 277 -3.06 9.69 68.90
C LYS A 277 -1.76 10.56 69.06
N SER A 278 -1.80 11.79 68.53
CA SER A 278 -1.09 13.06 68.93
C SER A 278 0.46 13.04 69.16
N GLU A 279 1.20 14.15 69.33
CA GLU A 279 0.86 15.58 69.59
C GLU A 279 1.92 16.59 69.05
N ASP A 280 1.59 17.89 69.14
CA ASP A 280 2.22 19.08 68.52
C ASP A 280 3.59 19.58 69.06
N THR A 281 4.17 20.58 68.36
CA THR A 281 4.65 21.84 69.01
C THR A 281 4.54 23.04 68.03
N GLN A 282 4.15 24.22 68.54
CA GLN A 282 3.99 25.51 67.81
C GLN A 282 5.34 26.29 67.68
N ILE A 283 5.54 27.56 67.26
CA ILE A 283 4.95 28.93 67.46
C ILE A 283 5.68 29.85 66.41
N SER A 284 5.23 30.95 65.78
CA SER A 284 3.99 31.72 65.47
C SER A 284 4.34 32.67 64.26
N GLY A 285 3.63 33.71 63.81
CA GLY A 285 2.37 34.40 64.16
C GLY A 285 2.09 35.60 63.21
N GLU A 286 0.88 36.17 63.25
CA GLU A 286 0.38 37.32 62.43
C GLU A 286 0.45 38.66 63.23
N PRO A 287 -0.09 39.85 62.81
CA PRO A 287 -0.83 40.23 61.58
C PRO A 287 -0.48 41.63 60.94
N ASP A 288 -1.32 42.02 59.96
CA ASP A 288 -1.88 43.37 59.69
C ASP A 288 -1.28 44.41 58.70
N THR A 289 -2.25 45.20 58.17
CA THR A 289 -2.21 46.52 57.48
C THR A 289 -1.79 46.68 56.00
N GLU A 290 -2.75 47.17 55.18
CA GLU A 290 -2.51 48.01 54.00
C GLU A 290 -2.00 49.42 54.41
N PRO A 291 -1.47 50.23 53.47
CA PRO A 291 -2.31 51.33 52.96
C PRO A 291 -2.11 51.70 51.47
N SER A 292 -2.86 52.72 51.04
CA SER A 292 -3.12 53.16 49.67
C SER A 292 -2.35 54.41 49.19
N PHE A 293 -2.64 54.84 47.95
CA PHE A 293 -2.42 56.16 47.31
C PHE A 293 -1.09 56.49 46.58
N SER A 294 -1.23 56.68 45.25
CA SER A 294 -0.80 57.83 44.40
C SER A 294 0.70 58.28 44.34
N ASP A 295 1.18 59.02 43.33
CA ASP A 295 0.45 59.80 42.29
C ASP A 295 1.18 59.98 40.94
N SER A 296 0.35 60.25 39.92
CA SER A 296 0.53 61.03 38.67
C SER A 296 1.89 61.27 37.99
N SER A 297 1.91 61.06 36.66
CA SER A 297 2.44 62.05 35.70
C SER A 297 1.73 61.98 34.33
N GLU A 298 0.64 62.74 34.19
CA GLU A 298 0.06 63.13 32.89
C GLU A 298 0.98 64.13 32.14
N GLN A 299 0.82 64.50 30.85
CA GLN A 299 -0.27 64.36 29.85
C GLN A 299 0.40 64.08 28.46
N GLN A 300 -0.05 64.37 27.21
CA GLN A 300 -1.13 65.19 26.64
C GLN A 300 -1.59 64.66 25.25
N LEU A 301 -2.17 65.52 24.39
CA LEU A 301 -2.78 65.26 23.07
C LEU A 301 -1.73 65.25 21.92
N GLY A 302 -2.02 64.80 20.67
CA GLY A 302 -3.23 64.16 20.11
C GLY A 302 -3.35 64.33 18.57
N GLN A 303 -4.40 63.73 17.97
CA GLN A 303 -4.96 63.94 16.61
C GLN A 303 -4.05 63.96 15.36
N GLU A 304 -4.05 62.89 14.54
CA GLU A 304 -3.88 63.01 13.06
C GLU A 304 -4.38 61.82 12.18
N GLN A 305 -5.14 60.84 12.69
CA GLN A 305 -5.40 59.56 11.96
C GLN A 305 -6.83 59.29 11.43
N GLU A 306 -7.82 60.16 11.65
CA GLU A 306 -9.22 59.89 11.24
C GLU A 306 -9.54 60.15 9.75
N ALA A 307 -8.66 60.79 8.98
CA ALA A 307 -8.98 61.24 7.62
C ALA A 307 -9.04 60.13 6.55
N SER A 308 -8.26 59.04 6.69
CA SER A 308 -8.04 58.07 5.60
C SER A 308 -9.07 56.94 5.53
N ALA A 309 -9.79 56.65 6.62
CA ALA A 309 -10.72 55.52 6.68
C ALA A 309 -12.02 55.77 5.88
N THR A 310 -12.54 56.99 5.94
CA THR A 310 -13.85 57.38 5.40
C THR A 310 -13.92 57.30 3.86
N PHE A 311 -12.79 57.49 3.18
CA PHE A 311 -12.73 57.49 1.72
C PHE A 311 -12.91 56.09 1.12
N LEU A 312 -12.31 55.06 1.74
CA LEU A 312 -12.42 53.67 1.29
C LEU A 312 -13.82 53.09 1.51
N PHE A 313 -14.48 53.46 2.61
CA PHE A 313 -15.84 52.98 2.91
C PHE A 313 -16.89 53.48 1.90
N THR A 314 -16.64 54.65 1.29
CA THR A 314 -17.55 55.27 0.30
C THR A 314 -17.45 54.60 -1.09
N LEU A 315 -16.29 54.02 -1.42
CA LEU A 315 -16.04 53.34 -2.70
C LEU A 315 -16.60 51.90 -2.76
N LEU A 316 -16.89 51.28 -1.61
CA LEU A 316 -17.36 49.90 -1.50
C LEU A 316 -18.89 49.74 -1.42
N THR A 317 -19.64 50.85 -1.49
CA THR A 317 -21.11 50.86 -1.27
C THR A 317 -21.92 51.46 -2.43
N ALA A 318 -21.31 51.65 -3.61
CA ALA A 318 -22.02 52.09 -4.81
C ALA A 318 -22.67 50.90 -5.54
N THR A 319 -23.98 50.98 -5.82
CA THR A 319 -24.76 49.93 -6.50
C THR A 319 -24.96 50.22 -7.99
N GLU A 320 -25.03 49.17 -8.80
CA GLU A 320 -25.28 49.25 -10.25
C GLU A 320 -26.72 49.67 -10.59
N PRO A 321 -26.90 50.47 -11.67
CA PRO A 321 -28.12 50.51 -12.47
C PRO A 321 -27.93 49.81 -13.83
N ALA A 322 -29.00 49.15 -14.31
CA ALA A 322 -28.95 48.19 -15.42
C ALA A 322 -29.01 48.80 -16.85
N SER A 323 -28.85 47.89 -17.83
CA SER A 323 -29.33 47.88 -19.23
C SER A 323 -28.41 48.30 -20.39
N ASP A 324 -28.49 47.45 -21.42
CA ASP A 324 -27.93 47.45 -22.80
C ASP A 324 -28.52 48.56 -23.72
N PRO A 325 -28.04 48.75 -24.98
CA PRO A 325 -26.82 48.22 -25.64
C PRO A 325 -26.01 49.24 -26.49
N ALA A 326 -24.81 48.81 -26.91
CA ALA A 326 -24.12 48.98 -28.21
C ALA A 326 -24.08 50.30 -29.05
N GLU A 327 -22.97 50.39 -29.82
CA GLU A 327 -22.66 51.22 -31.01
C GLU A 327 -22.04 52.63 -30.85
N ASP A 328 -21.28 52.98 -31.91
CA ASP A 328 -20.59 54.23 -32.29
C ASP A 328 -19.41 54.83 -31.48
N LEU A 329 -18.23 54.32 -31.83
CA LEU A 329 -17.11 55.06 -32.49
C LEU A 329 -16.25 56.08 -31.73
N ASP A 330 -14.95 55.75 -31.70
CA ASP A 330 -13.84 56.58 -32.20
C ASP A 330 -14.15 58.06 -32.54
N LEU A 331 -13.76 58.99 -31.65
CA LEU A 331 -12.99 60.21 -31.96
C LEU A 331 -12.82 61.14 -30.75
N GLN A 332 -11.92 60.79 -29.81
CA GLN A 332 -11.35 61.80 -28.89
C GLN A 332 -9.89 61.59 -28.43
N GLU A 333 -9.16 60.61 -28.99
CA GLU A 333 -7.69 60.51 -28.84
C GLU A 333 -6.94 61.56 -29.69
N SER A 334 -7.06 62.85 -29.36
CA SER A 334 -6.23 63.88 -30.01
C SER A 334 -5.99 65.15 -29.18
N GLN A 335 -5.86 65.06 -27.86
CA GLN A 335 -5.56 66.25 -27.05
C GLN A 335 -4.91 66.03 -25.66
N PHE A 336 -3.85 65.20 -25.54
CA PHE A 336 -2.91 65.28 -24.39
C PHE A 336 -1.49 64.75 -24.70
N LEU A 337 -0.90 65.19 -25.81
CA LEU A 337 0.53 65.01 -26.09
C LEU A 337 1.15 66.36 -26.51
N ASP A 338 1.69 67.10 -25.53
CA ASP A 338 2.94 67.87 -25.65
C ASP A 338 3.24 68.65 -24.34
N LYS A 339 4.03 68.05 -23.44
CA LYS A 339 5.26 68.64 -22.84
C LYS A 339 5.85 67.81 -21.69
N GLU A 340 7.09 67.37 -21.92
CA GLU A 340 8.21 67.23 -20.97
C GLU A 340 8.13 66.25 -19.77
N ASP A 341 9.10 65.33 -19.76
CA ASP A 341 9.68 64.58 -18.63
C ASP A 341 8.81 63.75 -17.66
N TRP A 342 8.38 62.58 -18.16
CA TRP A 342 8.24 61.35 -17.36
C TRP A 342 9.23 60.27 -17.83
N GLY A 343 10.50 60.42 -17.43
CA GLY A 343 11.59 59.56 -17.90
C GLY A 343 11.49 58.08 -17.46
N PRO A 344 12.03 57.13 -18.26
CA PRO A 344 11.80 55.68 -18.13
C PRO A 344 12.35 55.02 -16.84
N GLN A 345 13.02 55.77 -15.97
CA GLN A 345 13.47 55.29 -14.66
C GLN A 345 12.37 55.38 -13.58
N ARG A 346 11.33 56.22 -13.78
CA ARG A 346 10.25 56.41 -12.80
C ARG A 346 9.27 55.23 -12.84
N THR A 347 8.77 54.92 -14.03
CA THR A 347 7.91 53.75 -14.29
C THR A 347 8.57 52.43 -13.88
N SER A 348 9.88 52.27 -14.10
CA SER A 348 10.62 51.08 -13.64
C SER A 348 10.63 50.94 -12.10
N LYS A 349 10.81 52.04 -11.36
CA LYS A 349 10.69 52.04 -9.89
C LYS A 349 9.27 51.79 -9.42
N GLU A 350 8.27 52.37 -10.08
CA GLU A 350 6.85 52.21 -9.73
C GLU A 350 6.35 50.78 -10.03
N MET A 351 6.74 50.19 -11.17
CA MET A 351 6.52 48.77 -11.47
C MET A 351 7.22 47.86 -10.46
N SER A 352 8.48 48.13 -10.10
CA SER A 352 9.18 47.35 -9.08
C SER A 352 8.54 47.50 -7.70
N HIS A 353 8.04 48.69 -7.35
CA HIS A 353 7.30 48.92 -6.12
C HIS A 353 5.97 48.14 -6.12
N LEU A 354 5.20 48.19 -7.21
CA LEU A 354 3.97 47.43 -7.39
C LEU A 354 4.21 45.91 -7.33
N GLN A 355 5.28 45.41 -7.95
CA GLN A 355 5.69 44.00 -7.83
C GLN A 355 6.02 43.62 -6.39
N ASN A 356 6.77 44.45 -5.65
CA ASN A 356 7.07 44.24 -4.24
C ASN A 356 5.84 44.40 -3.33
N VAL A 357 4.84 45.21 -3.70
CA VAL A 357 3.53 45.27 -3.02
C VAL A 357 2.73 44.00 -3.31
N CYS A 358 2.67 43.53 -4.55
CA CYS A 358 1.98 42.28 -4.93
C CYS A 358 2.63 41.04 -4.28
N LEU A 359 3.96 41.01 -4.16
CA LEU A 359 4.68 39.97 -3.43
C LEU A 359 4.31 39.98 -1.95
N ARG A 360 4.40 41.13 -1.27
CA ARG A 360 4.02 41.25 0.15
C ARG A 360 2.54 41.00 0.42
N LEU A 361 1.65 41.35 -0.52
CA LEU A 361 0.23 40.99 -0.44
C LEU A 361 0.03 39.48 -0.63
N ARG A 362 0.76 38.82 -1.54
CA ARG A 362 0.74 37.36 -1.70
C ARG A 362 1.30 36.64 -0.48
N GLU A 363 2.39 37.14 0.09
CA GLU A 363 2.96 36.64 1.35
C GLU A 363 1.96 36.81 2.49
N SER A 364 1.42 38.02 2.70
CA SER A 364 0.44 38.28 3.75
C SER A 364 -0.85 37.48 3.57
N PHE A 365 -1.32 37.26 2.34
CA PHE A 365 -2.48 36.40 2.07
C PHE A 365 -2.15 34.94 2.35
N SER A 366 -0.95 34.46 1.99
CA SER A 366 -0.47 33.13 2.34
C SER A 366 -0.39 32.93 3.87
N THR A 367 0.07 33.94 4.61
CA THR A 367 0.10 33.91 6.08
C THR A 367 -1.30 33.87 6.66
N ILE A 368 -2.22 34.72 6.21
CA ILE A 368 -3.63 34.71 6.64
C ILE A 368 -4.30 33.37 6.30
N GLN A 369 -3.99 32.78 5.14
CA GLN A 369 -4.48 31.46 4.74
C GLN A 369 -3.91 30.35 5.63
N ALA A 370 -2.63 30.43 6.03
CA ALA A 370 -2.02 29.50 6.98
C ALA A 370 -2.56 29.66 8.42
N ASP A 371 -2.78 30.89 8.88
CA ASP A 371 -3.37 31.19 10.20
C ASP A 371 -4.82 30.70 10.27
N ASN A 372 -5.62 30.95 9.23
CA ASN A 372 -6.97 30.39 9.10
C ASN A 372 -6.97 28.87 9.00
N LEU A 373 -5.97 28.26 8.34
CA LEU A 373 -5.82 26.80 8.31
C LEU A 373 -5.50 26.24 9.70
N ALA A 374 -4.59 26.88 10.45
CA ALA A 374 -4.23 26.50 11.80
C ALA A 374 -5.39 26.71 12.80
N LEU A 375 -6.20 27.76 12.61
CA LEU A 375 -7.44 27.97 13.35
C LEU A 375 -8.46 26.85 13.02
N GLY A 376 -8.60 26.51 11.74
CA GLY A 376 -9.43 25.39 11.29
C GLY A 376 -8.94 24.00 11.73
N GLU A 377 -7.63 23.80 11.96
CA GLU A 377 -7.10 22.60 12.61
C GLU A 377 -7.44 22.58 14.11
N LYS A 378 -7.27 23.70 14.84
CA LYS A 378 -7.70 23.80 16.25
C LYS A 378 -9.21 23.56 16.43
N LEU A 379 -10.03 24.04 15.50
CA LEU A 379 -11.48 23.82 15.48
C LEU A 379 -11.88 22.39 15.03
N ARG A 380 -10.97 21.60 14.45
CA ARG A 380 -11.18 20.17 14.17
C ARG A 380 -10.83 19.28 15.38
N ASP A 381 -9.89 19.72 16.21
CA ASP A 381 -9.46 19.00 17.41
C ASP A 381 -10.34 19.25 18.65
N LEU A 382 -11.27 20.21 18.59
CA LEU A 382 -12.24 20.49 19.66
C LEU A 382 -13.17 19.30 19.99
N ASP A 383 -13.39 18.41 19.02
CA ASP A 383 -14.31 17.26 19.10
C ASP A 383 -13.70 15.99 19.72
N LEU A 384 -12.42 16.01 20.10
CA LEU A 384 -11.67 14.82 20.54
C LEU A 384 -11.12 14.99 21.97
N ASP A 385 -11.19 13.93 22.80
CA ASP A 385 -10.49 13.95 24.08
C ASP A 385 -8.97 13.78 23.86
N LEU A 386 -8.28 14.91 23.75
CA LEU A 386 -6.84 14.97 23.59
C LEU A 386 -6.07 14.25 24.71
N LYS A 387 -6.62 14.12 25.92
CA LYS A 387 -5.97 13.38 27.01
C LYS A 387 -5.99 11.88 26.77
N ILE A 388 -7.07 11.35 26.19
CA ILE A 388 -7.13 9.94 25.76
C ILE A 388 -6.14 9.72 24.61
N LEU A 389 -6.08 10.65 23.64
CA LEU A 389 -5.09 10.57 22.56
C LEU A 389 -3.65 10.56 23.11
N GLU A 390 -3.27 11.52 23.94
CA GLU A 390 -1.96 11.58 24.62
C GLU A 390 -1.68 10.28 25.40
N THR A 391 -2.64 9.83 26.21
CA THR A 391 -2.56 8.60 27.03
C THR A 391 -2.31 7.33 26.19
N VAL A 392 -2.86 7.25 24.98
CA VAL A 392 -2.63 6.13 24.04
C VAL A 392 -1.26 6.26 23.36
N ILE A 393 -0.89 7.46 22.93
CA ILE A 393 0.39 7.75 22.27
C ILE A 393 1.58 7.52 23.22
N GLU A 394 1.41 7.75 24.52
CA GLU A 394 2.39 7.42 25.56
C GLU A 394 2.49 5.91 25.86
N GLN A 395 1.39 5.15 25.80
CA GLN A 395 1.34 3.73 26.21
C GLN A 395 1.80 2.71 25.16
N LEU A 396 2.04 3.12 23.92
CA LEU A 396 2.56 2.27 22.84
C LEU A 396 4.07 2.02 23.03
N ASP A 397 4.47 0.80 23.43
CA ASP A 397 5.85 0.47 23.81
C ASP A 397 6.63 -0.21 22.67
N ALA A 398 7.73 0.42 22.24
CA ALA A 398 8.64 -0.13 21.23
C ALA A 398 9.19 -1.53 21.59
N ASN A 399 9.42 -1.80 22.87
CA ASN A 399 9.89 -3.11 23.34
C ASN A 399 8.80 -4.19 23.19
N ARG A 400 7.53 -3.83 23.36
CA ARG A 400 6.40 -4.76 23.15
C ARG A 400 6.22 -5.07 21.67
N ILE A 401 6.37 -4.08 20.79
CA ILE A 401 6.37 -4.32 19.33
C ILE A 401 7.54 -5.24 18.95
N ARG A 402 8.75 -4.99 19.48
CA ARG A 402 9.94 -5.82 19.24
C ARG A 402 9.72 -7.29 19.64
N GLU A 403 9.22 -7.54 20.85
CA GLU A 403 9.04 -8.92 21.33
C GLU A 403 7.76 -9.59 20.76
N ASN A 404 6.75 -8.82 20.33
CA ASN A 404 5.68 -9.33 19.46
C ASN A 404 6.27 -9.82 18.13
N LEU A 405 7.09 -9.00 17.45
CA LEU A 405 7.71 -9.37 16.18
C LEU A 405 8.61 -10.61 16.33
N ARG A 406 9.36 -10.71 17.44
CA ARG A 406 10.19 -11.89 17.72
C ARG A 406 9.38 -13.17 17.73
N GLU A 407 8.22 -13.20 18.39
CA GLU A 407 7.38 -14.40 18.38
C GLU A 407 6.77 -14.62 17.00
N LEU A 408 6.17 -13.61 16.38
CA LEU A 408 5.51 -13.73 15.06
C LEU A 408 6.44 -14.39 14.02
N SER A 409 7.60 -13.79 13.80
CA SER A 409 8.58 -14.19 12.77
C SER A 409 9.54 -15.32 13.15
N LYS A 410 9.31 -15.99 14.27
CA LYS A 410 10.18 -17.05 14.83
C LYS A 410 10.30 -18.31 13.97
N GLU A 411 9.25 -18.64 13.21
CA GLU A 411 9.10 -19.87 12.43
C GLU A 411 8.32 -19.56 11.15
N PRO A 412 8.55 -20.26 10.02
CA PRO A 412 7.85 -19.95 8.78
C PRO A 412 6.33 -20.10 8.87
N HIS A 413 5.58 -19.12 8.39
CA HIS A 413 4.14 -18.98 8.63
C HIS A 413 3.30 -18.72 7.36
N LEU A 414 3.62 -19.48 6.30
CA LEU A 414 2.83 -19.51 5.06
C LEU A 414 1.35 -19.83 5.32
N ALA A 415 0.47 -19.20 4.55
CA ALA A 415 -0.98 -19.30 4.70
C ALA A 415 -1.46 -20.75 4.87
N THR A 416 -2.34 -20.97 5.85
CA THR A 416 -2.96 -22.25 6.21
C THR A 416 -2.00 -23.32 6.78
N THR A 417 -0.72 -23.00 6.99
CA THR A 417 0.21 -23.92 7.68
C THR A 417 -0.11 -24.04 9.17
N PRO A 418 0.37 -25.09 9.87
CA PRO A 418 0.19 -25.20 11.32
C PRO A 418 0.78 -24.03 12.13
N ARG A 419 1.71 -23.25 11.56
CA ARG A 419 2.25 -22.05 12.21
C ARG A 419 1.33 -20.83 12.02
N ASP A 420 0.76 -20.63 10.83
CA ASP A 420 -0.29 -19.62 10.61
C ASP A 420 -1.47 -19.84 11.58
N GLU A 421 -1.96 -21.07 11.71
CA GLU A 421 -3.01 -21.40 12.70
C GLU A 421 -2.54 -21.17 14.16
N ALA A 422 -1.27 -21.41 14.49
CA ALA A 422 -0.74 -21.03 15.81
C ALA A 422 -0.76 -19.50 16.04
N LEU A 423 -0.59 -18.70 14.98
CA LEU A 423 -0.70 -17.24 15.04
C LEU A 423 -2.18 -16.77 15.05
N VAL A 424 -3.12 -17.49 14.41
CA VAL A 424 -4.57 -17.31 14.61
C VAL A 424 -4.94 -17.45 16.08
N GLN A 425 -4.49 -18.53 16.73
CA GLN A 425 -4.75 -18.76 18.15
C GLN A 425 -4.06 -17.72 19.07
N LEU A 426 -2.86 -17.24 18.70
CA LEU A 426 -2.20 -16.13 19.41
C LEU A 426 -3.02 -14.84 19.34
N LEU A 427 -3.52 -14.47 18.15
CA LEU A 427 -4.35 -13.28 17.95
C LEU A 427 -5.67 -13.38 18.75
N LEU A 428 -6.35 -14.53 18.70
CA LEU A 428 -7.53 -14.80 19.53
C LEU A 428 -7.21 -14.65 21.02
N GLN A 429 -6.14 -15.27 21.52
CA GLN A 429 -5.74 -15.20 22.93
C GLN A 429 -5.50 -13.75 23.37
N ARG A 430 -4.78 -12.95 22.57
CA ARG A 430 -4.47 -11.55 22.89
C ARG A 430 -5.70 -10.66 22.86
N TRP A 431 -6.69 -10.92 21.99
CA TRP A 431 -7.90 -10.12 21.89
C TRP A 431 -9.05 -10.57 22.80
N GLN A 432 -9.02 -11.81 23.31
CA GLN A 432 -9.98 -12.31 24.30
C GLN A 432 -9.51 -12.12 25.76
N ASP A 433 -8.31 -11.57 25.97
CA ASP A 433 -7.74 -11.30 27.29
C ASP A 433 -8.64 -10.40 28.17
N PRO A 434 -8.88 -10.76 29.46
CA PRO A 434 -9.82 -10.03 30.31
C PRO A 434 -9.31 -8.67 30.80
N GLU A 435 -8.00 -8.42 30.80
CA GLU A 435 -7.40 -7.18 31.32
C GLU A 435 -6.98 -6.19 30.21
N SER A 436 -6.74 -6.69 28.99
CA SER A 436 -6.17 -5.94 27.88
C SER A 436 -6.78 -6.24 26.49
N GLY A 437 -7.72 -7.17 26.41
CA GLY A 437 -8.42 -7.53 25.17
C GLY A 437 -9.60 -6.62 24.78
N LEU A 438 -10.37 -7.07 23.79
CA LEU A 438 -11.45 -6.33 23.13
C LEU A 438 -12.83 -6.70 23.72
N ASP A 439 -13.94 -6.20 23.17
CA ASP A 439 -15.28 -6.65 23.60
C ASP A 439 -15.55 -8.10 23.17
N SER A 440 -15.17 -8.44 21.93
CA SER A 440 -15.15 -9.82 21.44
C SER A 440 -14.17 -9.97 20.28
N ALA A 441 -13.70 -11.22 20.08
CA ALA A 441 -12.90 -11.60 18.93
C ALA A 441 -13.23 -13.05 18.51
N ARG A 442 -13.25 -13.30 17.19
CA ARG A 442 -13.59 -14.59 16.58
C ARG A 442 -12.79 -14.83 15.30
N THR A 443 -12.70 -16.09 14.86
CA THR A 443 -12.27 -16.41 13.50
C THR A 443 -13.40 -16.25 12.49
N THR A 444 -13.05 -16.19 11.21
CA THR A 444 -13.95 -16.40 10.07
C THR A 444 -13.13 -17.12 9.01
N GLU A 445 -13.59 -18.30 8.59
CA GLU A 445 -12.81 -19.27 7.83
C GLU A 445 -13.42 -19.50 6.45
N TYR A 446 -12.57 -19.46 5.42
CA TYR A 446 -12.93 -19.74 4.04
C TYR A 446 -12.09 -20.89 3.50
N GLU A 447 -12.71 -21.76 2.70
CA GLU A 447 -11.99 -22.80 1.96
C GLU A 447 -11.59 -22.18 0.62
N VAL A 448 -10.30 -21.98 0.36
CA VAL A 448 -9.79 -21.18 -0.77
C VAL A 448 -8.75 -21.97 -1.56
N LEU A 449 -8.66 -21.72 -2.86
CA LEU A 449 -7.73 -22.41 -3.76
C LEU A 449 -6.35 -21.76 -3.69
N LEU A 450 -5.43 -22.42 -3.00
CA LEU A 450 -4.03 -22.01 -2.94
C LEU A 450 -3.16 -22.86 -3.87
N SER A 451 -1.88 -22.54 -3.93
CA SER A 451 -0.89 -23.25 -4.76
C SER A 451 0.34 -23.59 -3.93
N PHE A 452 0.96 -24.77 -4.14
CA PHE A 452 2.20 -25.15 -3.43
C PHE A 452 3.13 -25.98 -4.34
N PRO A 453 4.46 -25.92 -4.16
CA PRO A 453 5.39 -26.83 -4.83
C PRO A 453 5.23 -28.27 -4.30
N SER A 454 5.58 -29.27 -5.10
CA SER A 454 5.62 -30.66 -4.65
C SER A 454 6.87 -30.95 -3.81
N GLY A 455 6.66 -31.54 -2.63
CA GLY A 455 7.76 -32.05 -1.79
C GLY A 455 8.37 -33.37 -2.28
N GLU A 456 7.68 -34.10 -3.17
CA GLU A 456 8.20 -35.33 -3.79
C GLU A 456 8.98 -35.05 -5.08
N GLN A 457 8.57 -34.00 -5.81
CA GLN A 457 9.15 -33.60 -7.10
C GLN A 457 9.51 -32.12 -7.03
N PRO A 458 10.69 -31.76 -6.51
CA PRO A 458 11.08 -30.36 -6.34
C PRO A 458 11.16 -29.62 -7.68
N ASN A 459 10.68 -28.37 -7.72
CA ASN A 459 10.89 -27.48 -8.87
C ASN A 459 12.39 -27.31 -9.14
N ARG A 460 12.77 -27.34 -10.42
CA ARG A 460 14.17 -27.41 -10.84
C ARG A 460 14.41 -26.69 -12.17
N VAL A 461 15.49 -25.91 -12.22
CA VAL A 461 16.03 -25.30 -13.44
C VAL A 461 17.40 -25.89 -13.71
N ALA A 462 17.69 -26.26 -14.97
CA ALA A 462 18.95 -26.88 -15.36
C ALA A 462 19.36 -26.53 -16.79
N VAL A 463 20.66 -26.41 -17.03
CA VAL A 463 21.22 -26.42 -18.39
C VAL A 463 21.54 -27.85 -18.77
N VAL A 464 21.07 -28.29 -19.94
CA VAL A 464 21.27 -29.63 -20.50
C VAL A 464 21.84 -29.54 -21.92
N ASN A 465 22.61 -30.55 -22.33
CA ASN A 465 23.08 -30.68 -23.72
C ASN A 465 22.07 -31.44 -24.60
N SER A 466 22.40 -31.61 -25.89
CA SER A 466 21.63 -32.43 -26.85
C SER A 466 21.43 -33.91 -26.47
N THR A 467 22.18 -34.46 -25.51
CA THR A 467 21.97 -35.82 -24.98
C THR A 467 21.11 -35.85 -23.70
N GLY A 468 20.56 -34.71 -23.27
CA GLY A 468 19.81 -34.59 -22.01
C GLY A 468 20.67 -34.66 -20.75
N ALA A 469 22.00 -34.59 -20.88
CA ALA A 469 22.91 -34.60 -19.75
C ALA A 469 22.99 -33.20 -19.11
N ILE A 470 22.84 -33.16 -17.79
CA ILE A 470 22.87 -31.94 -16.98
C ILE A 470 24.30 -31.38 -16.95
N LEU A 471 24.46 -30.14 -17.40
CA LEU A 471 25.72 -29.39 -17.37
C LEU A 471 25.78 -28.44 -16.16
N PHE A 472 24.63 -27.86 -15.79
CA PHE A 472 24.45 -27.00 -14.62
C PHE A 472 23.03 -27.20 -14.07
N SER A 473 22.87 -26.96 -12.77
CA SER A 473 21.58 -26.98 -12.10
C SER A 473 21.54 -25.74 -11.21
N CYS A 474 20.48 -24.95 -11.33
CA CYS A 474 20.24 -23.83 -10.43
C CYS A 474 20.01 -24.32 -9.00
N ARG A 475 20.16 -23.44 -8.01
CA ARG A 475 19.89 -23.78 -6.62
C ARG A 475 18.39 -24.03 -6.41
N HIS A 476 18.06 -24.95 -5.50
CA HIS A 476 16.66 -25.33 -5.22
C HIS A 476 16.01 -24.47 -4.11
N SER A 477 16.81 -23.89 -3.20
CA SER A 477 16.38 -23.05 -2.08
C SER A 477 17.48 -22.07 -1.71
N GLU A 478 17.19 -21.05 -0.91
CA GLU A 478 18.20 -20.13 -0.36
C GLU A 478 19.36 -20.85 0.35
N GLU A 479 20.53 -20.22 0.40
CA GLU A 479 21.65 -20.70 1.22
C GLU A 479 21.43 -20.36 2.70
N ASN A 480 21.85 -21.27 3.60
CA ASN A 480 21.67 -21.12 5.04
C ASN A 480 22.72 -20.18 5.67
N LEU A 481 22.58 -18.88 5.41
CA LEU A 481 23.54 -17.84 5.83
C LEU A 481 23.34 -17.37 7.27
N THR A 482 22.12 -17.45 7.83
CA THR A 482 21.84 -17.06 9.24
C THR A 482 21.47 -18.24 10.14
N GLY A 483 21.23 -19.42 9.57
CA GLY A 483 20.74 -20.61 10.28
C GLY A 483 19.23 -20.85 10.11
N GLU A 484 18.52 -19.89 9.52
CA GLU A 484 17.05 -19.88 9.42
C GLU A 484 16.55 -20.46 8.07
N GLN A 485 17.34 -20.37 6.99
CA GLN A 485 16.88 -20.72 5.63
C GLN A 485 16.82 -22.23 5.37
N GLY A 486 17.63 -23.02 6.08
CA GLY A 486 17.79 -24.46 5.83
C GLY A 486 16.73 -25.38 6.48
N GLY A 487 15.67 -24.83 7.07
CA GLY A 487 14.65 -25.60 7.78
C GLY A 487 13.64 -26.30 6.85
N PRO A 488 13.11 -27.49 7.19
CA PRO A 488 12.13 -28.21 6.36
C PRO A 488 10.78 -27.50 6.24
N ASN A 489 10.52 -26.48 7.07
CA ASN A 489 9.32 -25.64 7.02
C ASN A 489 9.49 -24.44 6.06
N VAL A 490 10.70 -24.16 5.56
CA VAL A 490 10.93 -23.12 4.55
C VAL A 490 10.46 -23.65 3.20
N VAL A 491 9.36 -23.10 2.68
CA VAL A 491 8.88 -23.48 1.34
C VAL A 491 9.94 -23.11 0.29
N PRO A 492 10.35 -24.03 -0.61
CA PRO A 492 11.28 -23.70 -1.69
C PRO A 492 10.75 -22.55 -2.56
N PRO A 493 11.61 -21.71 -3.17
CA PRO A 493 11.16 -20.66 -4.07
C PRO A 493 10.33 -21.21 -5.24
N TYR A 494 9.17 -20.58 -5.48
CA TYR A 494 8.26 -20.93 -6.56
C TYR A 494 7.39 -19.73 -6.93
N ALA A 495 6.81 -19.77 -8.12
CA ALA A 495 5.73 -18.90 -8.51
C ALA A 495 4.40 -19.56 -8.13
N ALA A 496 3.65 -19.00 -7.19
CA ALA A 496 2.34 -19.56 -6.84
C ALA A 496 1.35 -19.38 -8.02
N TYR A 497 0.54 -20.41 -8.25
CA TYR A 497 -0.36 -20.60 -9.39
C TYR A 497 0.30 -20.85 -10.76
N ALA A 498 1.63 -20.85 -10.86
CA ALA A 498 2.29 -21.28 -12.09
C ALA A 498 2.01 -22.77 -12.38
N PRO A 499 1.61 -23.15 -13.60
CA PRO A 499 1.20 -24.51 -13.93
C PRO A 499 2.38 -25.49 -13.95
N PRO A 500 2.16 -26.77 -13.63
CA PRO A 500 3.19 -27.80 -13.74
C PRO A 500 3.53 -28.08 -15.21
N GLY A 501 4.79 -28.42 -15.46
CA GLY A 501 5.30 -28.72 -16.79
C GLY A 501 6.83 -28.75 -16.83
N THR A 502 7.40 -29.36 -17.87
CA THR A 502 8.85 -29.54 -18.03
C THR A 502 9.41 -28.98 -19.35
N PRO A 503 9.07 -27.74 -19.77
CA PRO A 503 9.56 -27.16 -21.01
C PRO A 503 11.09 -27.10 -21.07
N GLN A 504 11.63 -27.24 -22.29
CA GLN A 504 13.05 -27.16 -22.57
C GLN A 504 13.28 -26.42 -23.88
N GLY A 505 14.23 -25.48 -23.91
CA GLY A 505 14.51 -24.68 -25.09
C GLY A 505 15.77 -23.82 -24.97
N PRO A 506 16.16 -23.11 -26.05
CA PRO A 506 17.22 -22.11 -25.98
C PRO A 506 16.80 -20.96 -25.06
N LEU A 507 17.74 -20.41 -24.29
CA LEU A 507 17.49 -19.26 -23.43
C LEU A 507 17.43 -17.96 -24.25
N VAL A 508 16.55 -17.04 -23.87
CA VAL A 508 16.41 -15.66 -24.36
C VAL A 508 16.28 -14.72 -23.16
N TYR A 509 16.76 -13.47 -23.25
CA TYR A 509 16.56 -12.44 -22.21
C TYR A 509 15.54 -11.39 -22.69
N ALA A 510 14.48 -11.16 -21.90
CA ALA A 510 13.37 -10.26 -22.23
C ALA A 510 13.12 -9.18 -21.18
N ASN A 511 14.19 -8.64 -20.58
CA ASN A 511 14.13 -7.51 -19.65
C ASN A 511 13.05 -7.68 -18.56
N GLN A 512 11.98 -6.89 -18.55
CA GLN A 512 10.94 -6.93 -17.52
C GLN A 512 9.71 -7.76 -17.93
N GLY A 513 9.68 -8.38 -19.10
CA GLY A 513 8.55 -9.18 -19.58
C GLY A 513 7.29 -8.36 -19.89
N SER A 514 7.45 -7.06 -20.17
CA SER A 514 6.38 -6.24 -20.74
C SER A 514 6.06 -6.70 -22.18
N GLU A 515 4.91 -6.33 -22.73
CA GLU A 515 4.66 -6.63 -24.14
C GLU A 515 5.67 -5.93 -25.05
N GLU A 516 6.13 -4.74 -24.66
CA GLU A 516 7.10 -3.90 -25.36
C GLU A 516 8.46 -4.59 -25.44
N ASP A 517 8.87 -5.32 -24.39
CA ASP A 517 10.07 -6.15 -24.41
C ASP A 517 9.98 -7.26 -25.47
N PHE A 518 8.85 -7.96 -25.55
CA PHE A 518 8.66 -9.02 -26.54
C PHE A 518 8.51 -8.49 -27.98
N LYS A 519 7.83 -7.34 -28.15
CA LYS A 519 7.76 -6.60 -29.42
C LYS A 519 9.18 -6.23 -29.90
N GLU A 520 10.04 -5.75 -28.99
CA GLU A 520 11.40 -5.36 -29.35
C GLU A 520 12.32 -6.56 -29.66
N LEU A 521 12.15 -7.69 -28.97
CA LEU A 521 12.82 -8.94 -29.35
C LEU A 521 12.41 -9.42 -30.75
N GLN A 522 11.12 -9.34 -31.07
CA GLN A 522 10.59 -9.68 -32.39
C GLN A 522 11.12 -8.72 -33.48
N ASN A 523 11.16 -7.41 -33.20
CA ASN A 523 11.76 -6.39 -34.09
C ASN A 523 13.24 -6.66 -34.39
N LYS A 524 13.99 -7.16 -33.40
CA LYS A 524 15.41 -7.55 -33.53
C LYS A 524 15.60 -8.94 -34.16
N GLY A 525 14.53 -9.65 -34.53
CA GLY A 525 14.58 -10.97 -35.17
C GLY A 525 14.93 -12.14 -34.25
N VAL A 526 14.76 -12.01 -32.94
CA VAL A 526 15.01 -13.09 -31.97
C VAL A 526 13.88 -14.14 -32.06
N LYS A 527 14.22 -15.43 -32.21
CA LYS A 527 13.21 -16.51 -32.21
C LYS A 527 12.72 -16.78 -30.79
N LEU A 528 11.45 -16.45 -30.52
CA LEU A 528 10.78 -16.68 -29.24
C LEU A 528 10.04 -18.03 -29.14
N GLN A 529 9.56 -18.54 -30.27
CA GLN A 529 8.85 -19.83 -30.34
C GLN A 529 9.73 -20.97 -29.80
N ASP A 530 9.19 -21.74 -28.86
CA ASP A 530 9.84 -22.85 -28.15
C ASP A 530 11.07 -22.46 -27.27
N SER A 531 11.26 -21.16 -26.99
CA SER A 531 12.34 -20.69 -26.10
C SER A 531 11.97 -20.80 -24.61
N ILE A 532 12.99 -20.75 -23.75
CA ILE A 532 12.85 -20.35 -22.36
C ILE A 532 13.26 -18.88 -22.25
N VAL A 533 12.47 -18.05 -21.57
CA VAL A 533 12.77 -16.63 -21.41
C VAL A 533 13.14 -16.28 -19.97
N LEU A 534 14.28 -15.62 -19.79
CA LEU A 534 14.69 -15.00 -18.53
C LEU A 534 14.21 -13.55 -18.48
N THR A 535 13.55 -13.18 -17.38
CA THR A 535 13.09 -11.82 -17.06
C THR A 535 13.58 -11.40 -15.67
N ARG A 536 13.66 -10.09 -15.42
CA ARG A 536 13.82 -9.54 -14.08
C ARG A 536 12.49 -9.11 -13.48
N TYR A 537 12.40 -9.08 -12.15
CA TYR A 537 11.30 -8.46 -11.41
C TYR A 537 11.19 -6.94 -11.68
N GLY A 538 10.08 -6.34 -11.27
CA GLY A 538 9.73 -4.96 -11.63
C GLY A 538 9.11 -4.85 -13.04
N GLY A 539 8.73 -3.63 -13.44
CA GLY A 539 7.97 -3.38 -14.66
C GLY A 539 6.52 -3.84 -14.51
N VAL A 540 6.13 -4.87 -15.26
CA VAL A 540 4.80 -5.49 -15.17
C VAL A 540 4.68 -6.50 -14.02
N GLY A 541 3.43 -6.79 -13.62
CA GLY A 541 3.10 -7.74 -12.56
C GLY A 541 3.62 -9.17 -12.83
N ARG A 542 3.73 -9.98 -11.77
CA ARG A 542 4.40 -11.29 -11.79
C ARG A 542 3.80 -12.25 -12.84
N GLY A 543 2.49 -12.47 -12.79
CA GLY A 543 1.76 -13.30 -13.77
C GLY A 543 1.82 -12.77 -15.20
N ALA A 544 1.74 -11.44 -15.37
CA ALA A 544 1.76 -10.79 -16.67
C ALA A 544 3.02 -11.11 -17.50
N LYS A 545 4.17 -11.39 -16.85
CA LYS A 545 5.40 -11.83 -17.53
C LYS A 545 5.20 -13.14 -18.29
N ALA A 546 4.47 -14.11 -17.71
CA ALA A 546 4.13 -15.38 -18.35
C ALA A 546 3.03 -15.21 -19.42
N VAL A 547 2.00 -14.41 -19.12
CA VAL A 547 0.91 -14.09 -20.08
C VAL A 547 1.47 -13.42 -21.34
N ASN A 548 2.37 -12.45 -21.17
CA ASN A 548 3.01 -11.76 -22.29
C ASN A 548 3.95 -12.68 -23.08
N ALA A 549 4.76 -13.49 -22.40
CA ALA A 549 5.66 -14.45 -23.06
C ALA A 549 4.89 -15.48 -23.92
N ALA A 550 3.78 -16.02 -23.40
CA ALA A 550 2.97 -17.03 -24.10
C ALA A 550 2.39 -16.52 -25.43
N LYS A 551 2.07 -15.21 -25.55
CA LYS A 551 1.60 -14.56 -26.80
C LYS A 551 2.60 -14.71 -27.96
N TYR A 552 3.88 -14.98 -27.68
CA TYR A 552 4.96 -15.16 -28.67
C TYR A 552 5.48 -16.61 -28.76
N GLY A 553 4.76 -17.58 -28.20
CA GLY A 553 5.10 -19.00 -28.28
C GLY A 553 6.26 -19.44 -27.39
N VAL A 554 6.61 -18.66 -26.36
CA VAL A 554 7.59 -19.01 -25.33
C VAL A 554 7.08 -20.22 -24.53
N ALA A 555 7.94 -21.21 -24.28
CA ALA A 555 7.55 -22.46 -23.63
C ALA A 555 7.59 -22.42 -22.09
N GLY A 556 8.41 -21.52 -21.52
CA GLY A 556 8.51 -21.32 -20.07
C GLY A 556 9.33 -20.09 -19.71
N VAL A 557 9.16 -19.58 -18.49
CA VAL A 557 9.77 -18.32 -18.04
C VAL A 557 10.56 -18.50 -16.74
N LEU A 558 11.68 -17.79 -16.65
CA LEU A 558 12.47 -17.61 -15.44
C LEU A 558 12.39 -16.15 -14.98
N VAL A 559 12.36 -15.94 -13.66
CA VAL A 559 12.36 -14.59 -13.06
C VAL A 559 13.49 -14.47 -12.05
N TYR A 560 14.23 -13.38 -12.05
CA TYR A 560 15.25 -13.08 -11.04
C TYR A 560 15.15 -11.64 -10.54
N THR A 561 15.74 -11.34 -9.38
CA THR A 561 15.89 -9.96 -8.90
C THR A 561 17.26 -9.44 -9.29
N ASP A 562 17.32 -8.42 -10.15
CA ASP A 562 18.60 -7.87 -10.61
C ASP A 562 19.26 -7.00 -9.51
N PRO A 563 20.56 -7.19 -9.20
CA PRO A 563 21.28 -6.36 -8.25
C PRO A 563 21.22 -4.85 -8.51
N LYS A 564 21.09 -4.40 -9.77
CA LYS A 564 20.91 -2.99 -10.13
C LYS A 564 19.59 -2.43 -9.60
N ASP A 565 18.54 -3.25 -9.57
CA ASP A 565 17.18 -2.81 -9.29
C ASP A 565 16.83 -2.93 -7.79
N ILE A 566 17.61 -3.72 -7.01
CA ILE A 566 17.39 -3.97 -5.57
C ILE A 566 18.56 -3.63 -4.64
N ASN A 567 19.82 -3.77 -5.08
CA ASN A 567 21.01 -3.68 -4.22
C ASN A 567 21.90 -2.46 -4.51
N ASP A 568 21.43 -1.52 -5.35
CA ASP A 568 22.23 -0.45 -5.94
C ASP A 568 23.49 -0.98 -6.68
N GLY A 569 23.35 -2.14 -7.32
CA GLY A 569 24.40 -2.84 -8.07
C GLY A 569 25.30 -3.78 -7.26
N LYS A 570 25.14 -3.86 -5.93
CA LYS A 570 25.97 -4.72 -5.06
C LYS A 570 25.58 -6.19 -5.18
N SER A 571 26.56 -7.08 -5.26
CA SER A 571 26.33 -8.50 -5.55
C SER A 571 27.29 -9.47 -4.86
N LEU A 572 28.29 -8.97 -4.12
CA LEU A 572 29.24 -9.85 -3.41
C LEU A 572 28.64 -10.30 -2.06
N PRO A 573 28.87 -11.55 -1.60
CA PRO A 573 28.31 -12.05 -0.34
C PRO A 573 28.64 -11.20 0.91
N ASN A 574 29.78 -10.51 0.91
CA ASN A 574 30.20 -9.61 1.99
C ASN A 574 29.61 -8.18 1.90
N GLU A 575 28.87 -7.87 0.83
CA GLU A 575 28.09 -6.64 0.66
C GLU A 575 26.61 -6.84 1.00
N THR A 576 26.15 -8.09 1.08
CA THR A 576 24.75 -8.50 1.28
C THR A 576 24.47 -8.97 2.70
N PHE A 577 23.21 -9.24 3.04
CA PHE A 577 22.83 -9.87 4.30
C PHE A 577 23.61 -11.20 4.50
N PRO A 578 24.14 -11.51 5.70
CA PRO A 578 23.95 -10.83 6.99
C PRO A 578 24.87 -9.63 7.28
N HIS A 579 25.63 -9.13 6.30
CA HIS A 579 26.55 -8.00 6.46
C HIS A 579 25.93 -6.63 6.18
N SER A 580 24.85 -6.57 5.41
CA SER A 580 24.05 -5.36 5.19
C SER A 580 22.57 -5.71 4.95
N TRP A 581 21.74 -4.69 4.69
CA TRP A 581 20.35 -4.87 4.29
C TRP A 581 20.13 -5.43 2.86
N CYS A 582 21.18 -5.59 2.05
CA CYS A 582 21.08 -5.98 0.64
C CYS A 582 20.78 -7.49 0.44
N LEU A 583 20.03 -7.83 -0.61
CA LEU A 583 19.62 -9.20 -0.98
C LEU A 583 20.85 -10.10 -1.24
N PRO A 584 20.95 -11.29 -0.61
CA PRO A 584 22.03 -12.24 -0.90
C PRO A 584 21.92 -12.91 -2.28
N PRO A 585 23.02 -13.42 -2.87
CA PRO A 585 23.02 -13.98 -4.23
C PRO A 585 22.09 -15.18 -4.45
N SER A 586 21.89 -16.00 -3.41
CA SER A 586 20.98 -17.15 -3.40
C SER A 586 19.55 -16.79 -3.00
N GLY A 587 19.26 -15.52 -2.67
CA GLY A 587 17.94 -15.05 -2.25
C GLY A 587 16.95 -14.98 -3.41
N VAL A 588 15.75 -15.51 -3.21
CA VAL A 588 14.73 -15.64 -4.26
C VAL A 588 13.39 -15.13 -3.78
N GLU A 589 12.86 -14.12 -4.48
CA GLU A 589 11.50 -13.63 -4.27
C GLU A 589 10.47 -14.69 -4.67
N ARG A 590 9.51 -14.93 -3.77
CA ARG A 590 8.27 -15.68 -4.04
C ARG A 590 7.11 -14.71 -4.35
N GLY A 591 5.91 -15.23 -4.57
CA GLY A 591 4.73 -14.40 -4.78
C GLY A 591 3.60 -15.14 -5.49
N SER A 592 2.38 -14.61 -5.37
CA SER A 592 1.31 -14.94 -6.32
C SER A 592 1.66 -14.48 -7.73
N TYR A 593 1.40 -15.34 -8.70
CA TYR A 593 1.41 -15.01 -10.14
C TYR A 593 -0.02 -15.04 -10.72
N PHE A 594 -1.05 -15.04 -9.88
CA PHE A 594 -2.43 -14.83 -10.31
C PHE A 594 -2.60 -13.39 -10.83
N GLU A 595 -3.47 -13.20 -11.81
CA GLU A 595 -3.72 -11.91 -12.47
C GLU A 595 -4.64 -10.98 -11.65
N TYR A 596 -5.50 -11.57 -10.81
CA TYR A 596 -6.49 -10.88 -9.99
C TYR A 596 -6.20 -11.05 -8.49
N PHE A 597 -7.06 -10.48 -7.65
CA PHE A 597 -7.18 -10.80 -6.23
C PHE A 597 -8.50 -11.54 -5.94
N GLY A 598 -8.71 -12.01 -4.70
CA GLY A 598 -9.80 -12.91 -4.28
C GLY A 598 -9.55 -14.37 -4.61
N ASP A 599 -10.37 -15.28 -4.08
CA ASP A 599 -10.29 -16.72 -4.43
C ASP A 599 -10.41 -16.90 -5.97
N PRO A 600 -9.50 -17.66 -6.60
CA PRO A 600 -9.58 -17.89 -8.03
C PRO A 600 -10.90 -18.51 -8.51
N LEU A 601 -11.59 -19.27 -7.64
CA LEU A 601 -12.78 -20.05 -8.00
C LEU A 601 -14.12 -19.42 -7.62
N THR A 602 -14.19 -18.44 -6.72
CA THR A 602 -15.47 -17.82 -6.27
C THR A 602 -15.57 -16.31 -6.54
N PRO A 603 -15.29 -15.81 -7.76
CA PRO A 603 -15.37 -14.37 -8.03
C PRO A 603 -16.77 -13.79 -7.74
N TYR A 604 -16.80 -12.74 -6.92
CA TYR A 604 -17.98 -12.03 -6.42
C TYR A 604 -18.87 -12.84 -5.44
N LEU A 605 -18.35 -13.91 -4.82
CA LEU A 605 -19.08 -14.77 -3.87
C LEU A 605 -18.11 -15.32 -2.79
N PRO A 606 -18.37 -15.13 -1.49
CA PRO A 606 -17.43 -15.58 -0.46
C PRO A 606 -17.23 -17.10 -0.49
N ALA A 607 -15.98 -17.56 -0.39
CA ALA A 607 -15.50 -18.93 -0.47
C ALA A 607 -15.88 -19.83 0.74
N THR A 608 -17.12 -19.70 1.20
CA THR A 608 -17.75 -20.57 2.20
C THR A 608 -17.86 -22.02 1.70
N PRO A 609 -17.95 -23.04 2.59
CA PRO A 609 -18.07 -24.45 2.19
C PRO A 609 -19.33 -24.82 1.37
N SER A 610 -20.27 -23.90 1.22
CA SER A 610 -21.48 -24.04 0.39
C SER A 610 -21.46 -23.18 -0.89
N SER A 611 -20.37 -22.45 -1.15
CA SER A 611 -20.27 -21.51 -2.27
C SER A 611 -20.22 -22.22 -3.63
N PHE A 612 -20.63 -21.51 -4.68
CA PHE A 612 -20.44 -21.98 -6.04
C PHE A 612 -18.99 -21.71 -6.48
N ARG A 613 -18.24 -22.79 -6.76
CA ARG A 613 -16.90 -22.71 -7.33
C ARG A 613 -16.93 -22.91 -8.84
N LEU A 614 -16.15 -22.11 -9.56
CA LEU A 614 -15.74 -22.39 -10.93
C LEU A 614 -14.99 -23.73 -11.00
N ASN A 615 -15.07 -24.41 -12.15
CA ASN A 615 -14.11 -25.48 -12.44
C ASN A 615 -12.71 -24.87 -12.64
N SER A 616 -11.66 -25.52 -12.14
CA SER A 616 -10.27 -25.05 -12.27
C SER A 616 -9.87 -24.79 -13.72
N ASP A 617 -10.34 -25.65 -14.63
CA ASP A 617 -10.04 -25.56 -16.07
C ASP A 617 -10.70 -24.36 -16.77
N ASN A 618 -11.68 -23.73 -16.10
CA ASN A 618 -12.44 -22.58 -16.60
C ASN A 618 -12.08 -21.26 -15.86
N ALA A 619 -11.23 -21.31 -14.83
CA ALA A 619 -10.90 -20.13 -14.04
C ALA A 619 -9.84 -19.26 -14.74
N SER A 620 -10.15 -17.98 -14.97
CA SER A 620 -9.24 -17.02 -15.58
C SER A 620 -8.24 -16.45 -14.58
N GLY A 621 -7.08 -16.00 -15.09
CA GLY A 621 -6.04 -15.30 -14.33
C GLY A 621 -4.83 -16.14 -13.94
N PHE A 622 -4.80 -17.44 -14.25
CA PHE A 622 -3.61 -18.27 -14.04
C PHE A 622 -2.55 -18.06 -15.14
N PRO A 623 -1.24 -18.11 -14.82
CA PRO A 623 -0.17 -18.14 -15.81
C PRO A 623 -0.36 -19.27 -16.85
N PRO A 624 -0.31 -18.99 -18.16
CA PRO A 624 -0.58 -20.01 -19.19
C PRO A 624 0.59 -20.97 -19.46
N ILE A 625 1.78 -20.68 -18.94
CA ILE A 625 3.01 -21.47 -19.14
C ILE A 625 3.80 -21.58 -17.82
N PRO A 626 4.61 -22.64 -17.62
CA PRO A 626 5.43 -22.78 -16.42
C PRO A 626 6.39 -21.60 -16.23
N ILE A 627 6.38 -21.04 -15.02
CA ILE A 627 7.23 -19.91 -14.62
C ILE A 627 7.84 -20.19 -13.24
N GLN A 628 9.13 -19.89 -13.07
CA GLN A 628 9.89 -20.22 -11.86
C GLN A 628 10.88 -19.08 -11.50
N PRO A 629 10.88 -18.58 -10.25
CA PRO A 629 11.88 -17.62 -9.80
C PRO A 629 13.21 -18.31 -9.43
N ILE A 630 14.33 -17.60 -9.60
CA ILE A 630 15.70 -18.06 -9.31
C ILE A 630 16.53 -16.98 -8.62
N GLY A 631 17.60 -17.39 -7.93
CA GLY A 631 18.56 -16.46 -7.31
C GLY A 631 19.38 -15.70 -8.36
N PHE A 632 19.94 -14.55 -7.98
CA PHE A 632 20.72 -13.76 -8.92
C PHE A 632 22.10 -14.36 -9.22
N GLU A 633 22.63 -15.24 -8.37
CA GLU A 633 23.79 -16.07 -8.72
C GLU A 633 23.50 -17.03 -9.89
N ASP A 634 22.31 -17.66 -9.91
CA ASP A 634 21.88 -18.53 -11.00
C ASP A 634 21.61 -17.71 -12.28
N ALA A 635 20.99 -16.54 -12.13
CA ALA A 635 20.79 -15.62 -13.24
C ALA A 635 22.11 -15.10 -13.82
N GLN A 636 23.14 -14.87 -13.00
CA GLN A 636 24.49 -14.51 -13.46
C GLN A 636 25.08 -15.64 -14.33
N VAL A 637 25.03 -16.89 -13.85
CA VAL A 637 25.55 -18.05 -14.59
C VAL A 637 24.85 -18.23 -15.94
N LEU A 638 23.52 -18.08 -15.97
CA LEU A 638 22.73 -18.19 -17.21
C LEU A 638 22.98 -17.02 -18.18
N LEU A 639 22.81 -15.79 -17.70
CA LEU A 639 22.76 -14.59 -18.55
C LEU A 639 24.15 -14.15 -19.02
N CYS A 640 25.19 -14.25 -18.19
CA CYS A 640 26.55 -13.90 -18.61
C CYS A 640 27.15 -14.88 -19.64
N ASN A 641 26.58 -16.08 -19.80
CA ASN A 641 26.92 -17.03 -20.86
C ASN A 641 26.00 -16.93 -22.09
N LEU A 642 24.99 -16.05 -22.08
CA LEU A 642 24.02 -15.91 -23.16
C LEU A 642 24.68 -15.33 -24.44
N GLY A 643 24.37 -15.92 -25.59
CA GLY A 643 24.85 -15.51 -26.91
C GLY A 643 23.96 -14.46 -27.57
N GLY A 644 24.11 -14.31 -28.89
CA GLY A 644 23.32 -13.37 -29.69
C GLY A 644 23.76 -11.90 -29.55
N ASN A 645 22.86 -10.99 -29.92
CA ASN A 645 23.11 -9.55 -29.93
C ASN A 645 23.13 -8.95 -28.51
N LEU A 646 23.90 -7.87 -28.32
CA LEU A 646 23.88 -7.06 -27.10
C LEU A 646 22.49 -6.47 -26.86
N ALA A 647 22.02 -6.50 -25.61
CA ALA A 647 20.76 -5.92 -25.19
C ALA A 647 20.82 -4.38 -25.14
N PRO A 648 19.69 -3.67 -25.28
CA PRO A 648 19.61 -2.21 -25.09
C PRO A 648 20.26 -1.72 -23.78
N ALA A 649 20.71 -0.46 -23.75
CA ALA A 649 21.49 0.07 -22.62
C ALA A 649 20.68 0.17 -21.31
N ASP A 650 19.37 0.39 -21.43
CA ASP A 650 18.36 0.33 -20.38
C ASP A 650 18.08 -1.11 -19.91
N TRP A 651 18.21 -2.10 -20.80
CA TRP A 651 18.05 -3.52 -20.48
C TRP A 651 19.23 -4.12 -19.69
N GLN A 652 20.36 -3.42 -19.59
CA GLN A 652 21.52 -3.82 -18.80
C GLN A 652 21.24 -3.77 -17.29
N GLY A 653 21.99 -4.56 -16.51
CA GLY A 653 21.79 -4.75 -15.07
C GLY A 653 23.09 -4.82 -14.25
N GLY A 654 23.00 -5.42 -13.06
CA GLY A 654 24.05 -5.45 -12.02
C GLY A 654 24.77 -6.79 -11.86
N LEU A 655 24.55 -7.78 -12.74
CA LEU A 655 25.17 -9.12 -12.64
C LEU A 655 26.67 -9.15 -13.02
N GLY A 656 27.31 -8.02 -13.31
CA GLY A 656 28.77 -7.94 -13.54
C GLY A 656 29.24 -8.40 -14.92
N CYS A 657 28.38 -8.38 -15.94
CA CYS A 657 28.70 -8.76 -17.31
C CYS A 657 27.84 -7.98 -18.33
N ASP A 658 28.23 -7.96 -19.60
CA ASP A 658 27.41 -7.41 -20.69
C ASP A 658 26.21 -8.33 -20.99
N TYR A 659 25.00 -7.77 -20.98
CA TYR A 659 23.77 -8.53 -21.20
C TYR A 659 23.50 -8.65 -22.69
N ASN A 660 23.37 -9.87 -23.19
CA ASN A 660 22.92 -10.19 -24.54
C ASN A 660 21.44 -10.63 -24.53
N LEU A 661 20.87 -10.84 -25.71
CA LEU A 661 19.46 -11.20 -25.90
C LEU A 661 19.24 -12.71 -26.13
N GLY A 662 20.27 -13.48 -26.52
CA GLY A 662 20.11 -14.83 -27.06
C GLY A 662 19.70 -14.81 -28.55
N PRO A 663 19.16 -15.93 -29.08
CA PRO A 663 18.85 -17.17 -28.38
C PRO A 663 20.09 -18.07 -28.18
N GLY A 664 20.12 -18.84 -27.08
CA GLY A 664 21.16 -19.84 -26.80
C GLY A 664 22.48 -19.27 -26.25
N PHE A 665 23.39 -20.15 -25.84
CA PHE A 665 24.67 -19.79 -25.20
C PHE A 665 25.79 -19.48 -26.21
N ARG A 666 26.78 -18.68 -25.80
CA ARG A 666 27.94 -18.30 -26.63
C ARG A 666 29.02 -19.39 -26.66
N SER A 667 29.64 -19.64 -27.81
CA SER A 667 30.69 -20.66 -28.01
C SER A 667 31.94 -20.51 -27.13
N ASN A 668 32.18 -19.32 -26.57
CA ASN A 668 33.28 -19.03 -25.65
C ASN A 668 32.83 -18.93 -24.18
N GLY A 669 31.62 -19.38 -23.86
CA GLY A 669 31.10 -19.52 -22.49
C GLY A 669 31.45 -20.87 -21.86
N ILE A 670 30.85 -21.15 -20.70
CA ILE A 670 31.00 -22.44 -19.99
C ILE A 670 30.05 -23.53 -20.50
N PHE A 671 29.06 -23.16 -21.31
CA PHE A 671 28.08 -24.06 -21.91
C PHE A 671 28.31 -24.15 -23.43
N PRO A 672 28.05 -25.32 -24.06
CA PRO A 672 28.13 -25.46 -25.50
C PRO A 672 26.95 -24.75 -26.19
N GLU A 673 27.08 -24.46 -27.49
CA GLU A 673 26.05 -23.76 -28.27
C GLU A 673 24.75 -24.57 -28.43
N ASP A 674 24.80 -25.90 -28.29
CA ASP A 674 23.61 -26.78 -28.25
C ASP A 674 22.96 -26.86 -26.85
N GLY A 675 23.51 -26.15 -25.87
CA GLY A 675 22.99 -26.09 -24.51
C GLY A 675 21.60 -25.44 -24.45
N GLN A 676 20.65 -26.15 -23.84
CA GLN A 676 19.29 -25.70 -23.62
C GLN A 676 18.99 -25.57 -22.13
N VAL A 677 18.07 -24.70 -21.76
CA VAL A 677 17.53 -24.64 -20.40
C VAL A 677 16.30 -25.52 -20.33
N ASN A 678 16.25 -26.42 -19.35
CA ASN A 678 15.04 -27.10 -18.91
C ASN A 678 14.53 -26.42 -17.65
N VAL A 679 13.21 -26.19 -17.61
CA VAL A 679 12.48 -25.68 -16.45
C VAL A 679 11.44 -26.72 -16.09
N SER A 680 11.60 -27.37 -14.94
CA SER A 680 10.67 -28.39 -14.44
C SER A 680 9.92 -27.85 -13.22
N VAL A 681 8.61 -27.63 -13.39
CA VAL A 681 7.69 -27.12 -12.37
C VAL A 681 6.69 -28.21 -12.01
N HIS A 682 6.49 -28.42 -10.71
CA HIS A 682 5.63 -29.45 -10.13
C HIS A 682 4.73 -28.86 -9.04
N ASN A 683 4.30 -27.61 -9.26
CA ASN A 683 3.28 -26.97 -8.44
C ASN A 683 1.94 -27.72 -8.55
N ARG A 684 1.18 -27.71 -7.46
CA ARG A 684 -0.22 -28.18 -7.42
C ARG A 684 -1.13 -27.06 -6.90
N LEU A 685 -2.37 -27.06 -7.37
CA LEU A 685 -3.47 -26.28 -6.78
C LEU A 685 -4.16 -27.13 -5.72
N GLU A 686 -4.52 -26.56 -4.57
CA GLU A 686 -5.07 -27.27 -3.43
C GLU A 686 -6.09 -26.38 -2.70
N LEU A 687 -7.30 -26.89 -2.42
CA LEU A 687 -8.26 -26.21 -1.55
C LEU A 687 -7.77 -26.29 -0.09
N ARG A 688 -7.76 -25.16 0.60
CA ARG A 688 -7.21 -25.00 1.95
C ARG A 688 -8.08 -24.07 2.77
N ASN A 689 -8.25 -24.37 4.07
CA ASN A 689 -8.97 -23.47 4.96
C ASN A 689 -8.03 -22.34 5.42
N SER A 690 -8.37 -21.10 5.09
CA SER A 690 -7.70 -19.88 5.55
C SER A 690 -8.60 -19.17 6.56
N SER A 691 -8.02 -18.76 7.70
CA SER A 691 -8.75 -18.11 8.79
C SER A 691 -8.34 -16.63 8.92
N ASN A 692 -9.32 -15.74 8.82
CA ASN A 692 -9.22 -14.39 9.33
C ASN A 692 -9.48 -14.38 10.85
N VAL A 693 -8.85 -13.47 11.58
CA VAL A 693 -9.25 -13.12 12.95
C VAL A 693 -9.86 -11.72 12.97
N LEU A 694 -11.07 -11.59 13.53
CA LEU A 694 -11.81 -10.34 13.62
C LEU A 694 -12.06 -10.01 15.10
N GLY A 695 -11.63 -8.83 15.53
CA GLY A 695 -11.84 -8.27 16.85
C GLY A 695 -12.67 -6.98 16.80
N ILE A 696 -13.45 -6.67 17.83
CA ILE A 696 -14.27 -5.46 17.86
C ILE A 696 -14.23 -4.75 19.22
N ILE A 697 -14.12 -3.42 19.18
CA ILE A 697 -14.53 -2.52 20.26
C ILE A 697 -15.81 -1.82 19.80
N ARG A 698 -16.92 -2.07 20.48
CA ARG A 698 -18.24 -1.54 20.15
C ARG A 698 -18.34 -0.06 20.51
N GLY A 699 -18.77 0.76 19.55
CA GLY A 699 -19.00 2.19 19.74
C GLY A 699 -20.09 2.49 20.76
N ALA A 700 -19.88 3.54 21.57
CA ALA A 700 -20.79 3.97 22.61
C ALA A 700 -22.03 4.73 22.07
N VAL A 701 -21.90 5.42 20.93
CA VAL A 701 -22.93 6.32 20.37
C VAL A 701 -23.36 5.90 18.97
N GLU A 702 -22.40 5.55 18.12
CA GLU A 702 -22.61 5.12 16.73
C GLU A 702 -22.05 3.69 16.51
N PRO A 703 -22.58 2.67 17.21
CA PRO A 703 -22.08 1.29 17.08
C PRO A 703 -22.29 0.70 15.68
N ASP A 704 -23.12 1.35 14.84
CA ASP A 704 -23.39 1.00 13.45
C ASP A 704 -22.46 1.71 12.44
N ARG A 705 -21.45 2.45 12.89
CA ARG A 705 -20.36 2.97 12.06
C ARG A 705 -19.06 2.26 12.42
N TYR A 706 -18.30 1.84 11.41
CA TYR A 706 -17.07 1.05 11.58
C TYR A 706 -15.85 1.83 11.10
N VAL A 707 -14.85 1.99 11.96
CA VAL A 707 -13.48 2.27 11.53
C VAL A 707 -12.73 0.94 11.55
N LEU A 708 -12.26 0.50 10.40
CA LEU A 708 -11.55 -0.77 10.26
C LEU A 708 -10.04 -0.51 10.31
N TYR A 709 -9.31 -1.37 11.03
CA TYR A 709 -7.85 -1.41 11.04
C TYR A 709 -7.41 -2.84 10.75
N GLY A 710 -6.62 -3.03 9.68
CA GLY A 710 -6.27 -4.34 9.13
C GLY A 710 -4.82 -4.50 8.71
N ASN A 711 -4.41 -5.76 8.64
CA ASN A 711 -3.06 -6.26 8.40
C ASN A 711 -3.17 -7.77 8.12
N HIS A 712 -2.50 -8.31 7.10
CA HIS A 712 -2.39 -9.77 6.94
C HIS A 712 -1.39 -10.37 7.92
N ARG A 713 -1.39 -11.70 8.00
CA ARG A 713 -0.63 -12.46 9.00
C ARG A 713 0.21 -13.56 8.38
N ASP A 714 -0.22 -14.13 7.25
CA ASP A 714 0.57 -15.08 6.48
C ASP A 714 1.72 -14.39 5.74
N SER A 715 2.82 -15.13 5.53
CA SER A 715 3.98 -14.69 4.77
C SER A 715 4.65 -15.83 4.00
N TRP A 716 5.43 -15.54 2.97
CA TRP A 716 6.16 -16.58 2.23
C TRP A 716 7.09 -17.46 3.06
N VAL A 717 7.75 -16.91 4.08
CA VAL A 717 8.68 -17.63 4.94
C VAL A 717 8.53 -17.15 6.39
N HIS A 718 9.54 -16.48 6.98
CA HIS A 718 9.49 -15.93 8.34
C HIS A 718 8.78 -14.57 8.41
N GLY A 719 8.72 -13.87 7.27
CA GLY A 719 7.92 -12.67 7.07
C GLY A 719 8.09 -11.60 8.15
N ALA A 720 9.33 -11.32 8.54
CA ALA A 720 9.59 -10.43 9.66
C ALA A 720 9.17 -9.00 9.34
N VAL A 721 9.62 -8.45 8.21
CA VAL A 721 9.19 -7.18 7.63
C VAL A 721 7.71 -7.28 7.22
N ASP A 722 7.41 -8.30 6.43
CA ASP A 722 6.18 -8.51 5.66
C ASP A 722 5.49 -9.83 6.07
N PRO A 723 4.32 -9.80 6.77
CA PRO A 723 3.62 -8.65 7.34
C PRO A 723 3.94 -8.42 8.82
N SER A 724 4.84 -9.20 9.43
CA SER A 724 4.87 -9.32 10.90
C SER A 724 5.20 -8.03 11.64
N THR A 725 5.83 -7.04 11.00
CA THR A 725 5.99 -5.70 11.63
C THR A 725 4.64 -5.02 11.85
N GLY A 726 3.73 -5.10 10.87
CA GLY A 726 2.35 -4.64 10.99
C GLY A 726 1.56 -5.46 12.00
N THR A 727 1.72 -6.79 12.03
CA THR A 727 1.05 -7.64 13.00
C THR A 727 1.53 -7.36 14.44
N ALA A 728 2.80 -7.01 14.61
CA ALA A 728 3.35 -6.60 15.89
C ALA A 728 2.82 -5.22 16.37
N VAL A 729 2.60 -4.29 15.42
CA VAL A 729 1.95 -2.98 15.66
C VAL A 729 0.45 -3.14 15.95
N LEU A 730 -0.25 -3.97 15.18
CA LEU A 730 -1.65 -4.38 15.40
C LEU A 730 -1.86 -4.90 16.82
N LEU A 731 -1.00 -5.83 17.26
CA LEU A 731 -1.06 -6.41 18.60
C LEU A 731 -0.82 -5.39 19.71
N GLU A 732 0.11 -4.45 19.55
CA GLU A 732 0.39 -3.43 20.58
C GLU A 732 -0.70 -2.34 20.62
N LEU A 733 -1.19 -1.88 19.46
CA LEU A 733 -2.27 -0.89 19.40
C LEU A 733 -3.60 -1.44 19.94
N SER A 734 -3.96 -2.66 19.56
CA SER A 734 -5.16 -3.33 20.09
C SER A 734 -5.04 -3.62 21.59
N ARG A 735 -3.85 -4.02 22.09
CA ARG A 735 -3.59 -4.16 23.53
C ARG A 735 -3.76 -2.84 24.28
N VAL A 736 -3.23 -1.71 23.77
CA VAL A 736 -3.39 -0.41 24.44
C VAL A 736 -4.87 -0.02 24.51
N LEU A 737 -5.58 -0.03 23.39
CA LEU A 737 -7.00 0.36 23.36
C LEU A 737 -7.89 -0.59 24.18
N GLY A 738 -7.62 -1.90 24.14
CA GLY A 738 -8.27 -2.89 25.01
C GLY A 738 -7.96 -2.68 26.49
N THR A 739 -6.73 -2.29 26.85
CA THR A 739 -6.37 -1.95 28.24
C THR A 739 -7.16 -0.73 28.75
N LEU A 740 -7.37 0.32 27.93
CA LEU A 740 -8.22 1.46 28.31
C LEU A 740 -9.70 1.05 28.44
N LEU A 741 -10.17 0.16 27.56
CA LEU A 741 -11.53 -0.37 27.52
C LEU A 741 -11.86 -1.20 28.77
N LYS A 742 -11.02 -2.19 29.12
CA LYS A 742 -11.23 -3.08 30.29
C LYS A 742 -11.12 -2.33 31.62
N LYS A 743 -10.33 -1.24 31.67
CA LYS A 743 -10.30 -0.30 32.81
C LYS A 743 -11.54 0.61 32.90
N GLY A 744 -12.46 0.55 31.95
CA GLY A 744 -13.63 1.45 31.88
C GLY A 744 -13.27 2.92 31.70
N THR A 745 -12.03 3.22 31.28
CA THR A 745 -11.51 4.60 31.17
C THR A 745 -11.98 5.28 29.88
N TRP A 746 -12.22 4.49 28.83
CA TRP A 746 -12.63 4.97 27.51
C TRP A 746 -13.44 3.89 26.77
N ARG A 747 -14.32 4.33 25.87
CA ARG A 747 -14.96 3.54 24.83
C ARG A 747 -15.19 4.46 23.63
N PRO A 748 -14.86 4.05 22.39
CA PRO A 748 -14.92 4.93 21.24
C PRO A 748 -16.35 5.35 20.90
N ARG A 749 -16.52 6.46 20.17
CA ARG A 749 -17.87 6.92 19.74
C ARG A 749 -18.47 5.94 18.72
N ARG A 750 -17.68 5.58 17.70
CA ARG A 750 -17.98 4.59 16.64
C ARG A 750 -17.35 3.25 16.98
N SER A 751 -17.78 2.17 16.32
CA SER A 751 -17.16 0.86 16.52
C SER A 751 -15.80 0.79 15.82
N ILE A 752 -14.76 0.31 16.52
CA ILE A 752 -13.46 -0.04 15.94
C ILE A 752 -13.46 -1.54 15.65
N VAL A 753 -13.09 -1.92 14.43
CA VAL A 753 -12.93 -3.32 14.03
C VAL A 753 -11.46 -3.58 13.70
N PHE A 754 -10.84 -4.50 14.44
CA PHE A 754 -9.51 -5.01 14.16
C PHE A 754 -9.61 -6.26 13.30
N ALA A 755 -8.76 -6.38 12.28
CA ALA A 755 -8.69 -7.55 11.42
C ALA A 755 -7.25 -8.04 11.27
N SER A 756 -7.10 -9.37 11.29
CA SER A 756 -5.88 -10.08 10.91
C SER A 756 -6.25 -11.01 9.75
N TRP A 757 -5.87 -10.62 8.53
CA TRP A 757 -6.22 -11.32 7.31
C TRP A 757 -5.32 -12.55 7.09
N GLY A 758 -5.81 -13.54 6.33
CA GLY A 758 -5.06 -14.74 5.96
C GLY A 758 -5.17 -15.07 4.47
N ALA A 759 -4.09 -15.56 3.88
CA ALA A 759 -3.91 -15.76 2.44
C ALA A 759 -3.88 -14.45 1.62
N GLU A 760 -3.28 -13.38 2.16
CA GLU A 760 -2.99 -12.17 1.37
C GLU A 760 -1.97 -12.46 0.28
N GLU A 761 -0.90 -13.19 0.62
CA GLU A 761 0.27 -13.46 -0.24
C GLU A 761 -0.10 -14.17 -1.55
N PHE A 762 -1.25 -14.85 -1.52
CA PHE A 762 -1.85 -15.61 -2.59
C PHE A 762 -2.76 -14.76 -3.50
N GLY A 763 -3.12 -13.54 -3.11
CA GLY A 763 -3.94 -12.61 -3.89
C GLY A 763 -5.02 -11.91 -3.05
N LEU A 764 -4.66 -11.28 -1.93
CA LEU A 764 -5.58 -10.53 -1.04
C LEU A 764 -6.81 -11.35 -0.60
N ILE A 765 -6.67 -12.66 -0.45
CA ILE A 765 -7.84 -13.57 -0.45
C ILE A 765 -8.69 -13.30 0.80
N GLY A 766 -8.14 -13.46 2.01
CA GLY A 766 -8.92 -13.32 3.25
C GLY A 766 -9.65 -11.98 3.40
N SER A 767 -9.04 -10.86 2.99
CA SER A 767 -9.70 -9.55 2.98
C SER A 767 -10.77 -9.44 1.90
N THR A 768 -10.53 -9.99 0.70
CA THR A 768 -11.52 -9.99 -0.40
C THR A 768 -12.75 -10.82 -0.04
N GLU A 769 -12.60 -12.07 0.39
CA GLU A 769 -13.72 -12.93 0.82
C GLU A 769 -14.57 -12.26 1.92
N PHE A 770 -13.93 -11.53 2.84
CA PHE A 770 -14.60 -10.73 3.88
C PHE A 770 -15.40 -9.55 3.30
N THR A 771 -14.89 -8.88 2.26
CA THR A 771 -15.66 -7.84 1.56
C THR A 771 -16.84 -8.40 0.78
N GLU A 772 -16.79 -9.65 0.34
CA GLU A 772 -17.91 -10.32 -0.33
C GLU A 772 -18.97 -10.82 0.65
N GLU A 773 -18.60 -11.50 1.75
CA GLU A 773 -19.56 -11.99 2.75
C GLU A 773 -20.35 -10.83 3.38
N PHE A 774 -19.69 -9.69 3.59
CA PHE A 774 -20.27 -8.55 4.30
C PHE A 774 -20.50 -7.31 3.44
N PHE A 775 -20.50 -7.46 2.11
CA PHE A 775 -20.59 -6.40 1.09
C PHE A 775 -21.50 -5.23 1.50
N SER A 776 -22.82 -5.45 1.57
CA SER A 776 -23.80 -4.39 1.85
C SER A 776 -23.55 -3.73 3.21
N LYS A 777 -23.23 -4.53 4.23
CA LYS A 777 -23.03 -4.04 5.60
C LYS A 777 -21.76 -3.18 5.72
N LEU A 778 -20.70 -3.52 5.00
CA LEU A 778 -19.48 -2.71 4.94
C LEU A 778 -19.72 -1.44 4.11
N GLN A 779 -20.33 -1.59 2.93
CA GLN A 779 -20.64 -0.47 2.03
C GLN A 779 -21.49 0.61 2.73
N GLU A 780 -22.53 0.21 3.48
CA GLU A 780 -23.41 1.10 4.26
C GLU A 780 -22.77 1.77 5.48
N ARG A 781 -21.70 1.21 6.08
CA ARG A 781 -21.31 1.50 7.47
C ARG A 781 -19.83 1.73 7.74
N ALA A 782 -18.95 1.34 6.82
CA ALA A 782 -17.52 1.55 6.97
C ALA A 782 -17.17 3.02 6.70
N VAL A 783 -16.67 3.69 7.75
CA VAL A 783 -16.15 5.06 7.71
C VAL A 783 -14.87 5.10 6.88
N ALA A 784 -13.93 4.23 7.22
CA ALA A 784 -12.64 4.09 6.56
C ALA A 784 -12.02 2.72 6.84
N TYR A 785 -11.06 2.33 6.00
CA TYR A 785 -10.15 1.21 6.23
C TYR A 785 -8.70 1.71 6.37
N ILE A 786 -8.05 1.34 7.47
CA ILE A 786 -6.66 1.68 7.77
C ILE A 786 -5.82 0.41 7.64
N ASN A 787 -4.90 0.41 6.68
CA ASN A 787 -3.96 -0.68 6.47
C ASN A 787 -2.62 -0.37 7.14
N VAL A 788 -2.06 -1.35 7.84
CA VAL A 788 -0.64 -1.40 8.22
C VAL A 788 -0.15 -2.82 7.98
N ASP A 789 0.21 -3.06 6.73
CA ASP A 789 0.96 -4.21 6.22
C ASP A 789 2.41 -4.12 6.75
N ILE A 790 3.42 -3.95 5.91
CA ILE A 790 4.79 -3.62 6.32
C ILE A 790 4.77 -2.25 7.01
N SER A 791 4.83 -2.25 8.34
CA SER A 791 4.93 -0.99 9.10
C SER A 791 6.28 -0.31 8.91
N VAL A 792 7.37 -1.05 8.65
CA VAL A 792 8.71 -0.46 8.45
C VAL A 792 9.49 -1.14 7.33
N PHE A 793 9.56 -0.47 6.18
CA PHE A 793 10.49 -0.78 5.08
C PHE A 793 11.92 -0.29 5.39
N ALA A 794 12.04 0.82 6.15
CA ALA A 794 13.25 1.33 6.81
C ALA A 794 12.92 2.57 7.69
N ASN A 795 13.90 3.08 8.43
CA ASN A 795 13.74 4.14 9.45
C ASN A 795 13.83 5.62 8.97
N ALA A 796 13.90 5.93 7.67
CA ALA A 796 14.23 7.29 7.24
C ALA A 796 13.05 8.29 7.37
N THR A 797 11.84 7.88 6.98
CA THR A 797 10.67 8.77 6.90
C THR A 797 9.34 8.02 6.80
N LEU A 798 8.22 8.70 7.06
CA LEU A 798 6.88 8.17 6.81
C LEU A 798 6.59 8.09 5.29
N ARG A 799 5.88 7.05 4.86
CA ARG A 799 5.05 7.06 3.65
C ARG A 799 3.59 6.83 4.03
N VAL A 800 2.68 7.45 3.29
CA VAL A 800 1.24 7.17 3.37
C VAL A 800 0.73 7.01 1.95
N GLN A 801 -0.10 6.00 1.71
CA GLN A 801 -0.98 5.93 0.55
C GLN A 801 -2.44 6.07 1.01
N GLY A 802 -3.34 6.53 0.15
CA GLY A 802 -4.76 6.62 0.49
C GLY A 802 -5.56 7.54 -0.42
N THR A 803 -6.86 7.63 -0.18
CA THR A 803 -7.74 8.52 -0.94
C THR A 803 -7.68 9.98 -0.43
N PRO A 804 -7.96 11.00 -1.26
CA PRO A 804 -7.87 12.39 -0.83
C PRO A 804 -8.65 12.75 0.46
N PRO A 805 -9.86 12.22 0.73
CA PRO A 805 -10.60 12.54 1.95
C PRO A 805 -9.88 12.24 3.27
N ILE A 806 -8.93 11.30 3.31
CA ILE A 806 -8.18 10.97 4.55
C ILE A 806 -6.90 11.79 4.74
N GLN A 807 -6.52 12.63 3.77
CA GLN A 807 -5.30 13.43 3.82
C GLN A 807 -5.27 14.34 5.06
N SER A 808 -6.40 14.99 5.38
CA SER A 808 -6.52 15.86 6.55
C SER A 808 -6.24 15.16 7.87
N VAL A 809 -6.82 13.97 8.12
CA VAL A 809 -6.69 13.29 9.41
C VAL A 809 -5.27 12.77 9.65
N VAL A 810 -4.59 12.26 8.61
CA VAL A 810 -3.19 11.81 8.74
C VAL A 810 -2.21 12.98 8.85
N PHE A 811 -2.48 14.14 8.22
CA PHE A 811 -1.69 15.35 8.42
C PHE A 811 -1.82 15.88 9.86
N SER A 812 -3.02 15.98 10.42
CA SER A 812 -3.22 16.41 11.81
C SER A 812 -2.55 15.46 12.81
N ALA A 813 -2.62 14.14 12.58
CA ALA A 813 -1.90 13.16 13.39
C ALA A 813 -0.37 13.31 13.28
N ALA A 814 0.18 13.40 12.07
CA ALA A 814 1.63 13.47 11.85
C ALA A 814 2.27 14.76 12.37
N LYS A 815 1.52 15.87 12.48
CA LYS A 815 1.97 17.14 13.07
C LYS A 815 2.15 17.06 14.60
N GLN A 816 1.41 16.19 15.29
CA GLN A 816 1.39 16.11 16.76
C GLN A 816 2.38 15.07 17.33
N ILE A 817 2.92 14.19 16.49
CA ILE A 817 3.80 13.10 16.91
C ILE A 817 5.23 13.45 16.51
N SER A 818 6.18 13.34 17.44
CA SER A 818 7.60 13.56 17.18
C SER A 818 8.19 12.49 16.24
N ALA A 819 9.02 12.89 15.29
CA ALA A 819 9.73 11.96 14.40
C ALA A 819 10.84 11.20 15.16
N PRO A 820 11.04 9.89 14.89
CA PRO A 820 12.16 9.13 15.42
C PRO A 820 13.50 9.71 14.97
N GLY A 821 14.52 9.58 15.82
CA GLY A 821 15.91 10.01 15.55
C GLY A 821 16.16 11.52 15.41
N SER A 822 15.12 12.36 15.32
CA SER A 822 15.24 13.80 15.02
C SER A 822 14.90 14.65 16.25
N SER A 823 15.86 15.43 16.76
CA SER A 823 15.70 16.22 18.00
C SER A 823 14.85 17.49 17.82
N GLY A 824 13.56 17.33 17.56
CA GLY A 824 12.57 18.42 17.56
C GLY A 824 11.71 18.57 16.30
N LEU A 825 11.62 17.57 15.42
CA LEU A 825 10.70 17.58 14.28
C LEU A 825 9.44 16.75 14.59
N SER A 826 8.29 17.18 14.06
CA SER A 826 7.12 16.28 13.94
C SER A 826 7.35 15.26 12.83
N ILE A 827 6.54 14.18 12.79
CA ILE A 827 6.52 13.25 11.67
C ILE A 827 6.17 13.97 10.37
N TYR A 828 5.27 14.96 10.40
CA TYR A 828 4.94 15.80 9.24
C TYR A 828 6.16 16.60 8.72
N ASP A 829 6.91 17.24 9.63
CA ASP A 829 8.10 18.05 9.28
C ASP A 829 9.31 17.21 8.86
N ASN A 830 9.31 15.91 9.17
CA ASN A 830 10.22 14.92 8.59
C ASN A 830 9.72 14.49 7.20
N TRP A 831 8.48 14.02 7.09
CA TRP A 831 7.86 13.44 5.89
C TRP A 831 7.94 14.36 4.67
N ILE A 832 7.60 15.64 4.85
CA ILE A 832 7.65 16.67 3.79
C ILE A 832 9.04 16.85 3.16
N ARG A 833 10.12 16.41 3.81
CA ARG A 833 11.50 16.51 3.30
C ARG A 833 11.84 15.44 2.26
N TYR A 834 11.09 14.34 2.24
CA TYR A 834 11.34 13.17 1.37
C TYR A 834 10.24 12.98 0.34
N TYR A 835 8.97 13.12 0.76
CA TYR A 835 7.80 12.97 -0.10
C TYR A 835 6.93 14.22 0.05
N ASN A 836 6.97 15.12 -0.93
CA ASN A 836 6.13 16.32 -0.98
C ASN A 836 5.45 16.51 -2.34
N ARG A 837 4.50 17.44 -2.38
CA ARG A 837 3.84 17.97 -3.56
C ARG A 837 3.48 19.44 -3.33
N SER A 838 3.34 20.21 -4.42
CA SER A 838 2.62 21.48 -4.36
C SER A 838 1.12 21.21 -4.42
N SER A 839 0.41 21.70 -3.40
CA SER A 839 -1.04 21.87 -3.35
C SER A 839 -1.37 23.32 -3.72
N SER A 840 -2.46 23.50 -4.46
CA SER A 840 -3.05 24.81 -4.77
C SER A 840 -3.75 25.44 -3.56
N VAL A 841 -4.23 24.62 -2.62
CA VAL A 841 -4.93 25.05 -1.40
C VAL A 841 -3.99 25.25 -0.21
N TYR A 842 -2.92 24.44 -0.12
CA TYR A 842 -2.06 24.35 1.07
C TYR A 842 -0.57 24.69 0.84
N GLY A 843 -0.16 24.99 -0.39
CA GLY A 843 1.26 25.22 -0.70
C GLY A 843 2.06 23.92 -0.69
N LEU A 844 3.27 23.90 -0.11
CA LEU A 844 4.05 22.66 -0.02
C LEU A 844 3.52 21.78 1.11
N VAL A 845 3.10 20.56 0.77
CA VAL A 845 2.59 19.55 1.72
C VAL A 845 3.23 18.19 1.44
N PRO A 846 3.21 17.24 2.40
CA PRO A 846 3.61 15.87 2.11
C PRO A 846 2.77 15.25 0.98
N SER A 847 3.35 14.35 0.19
CA SER A 847 2.60 13.61 -0.82
C SER A 847 2.07 12.30 -0.27
N VAL A 848 0.74 12.15 -0.32
CA VAL A 848 0.05 10.87 -0.15
C VAL A 848 0.05 10.14 -1.50
N GLY A 849 0.45 8.88 -1.51
CA GLY A 849 0.45 8.04 -2.71
C GLY A 849 -0.93 7.47 -3.04
N THR A 850 -1.16 7.13 -4.31
CA THR A 850 -2.40 6.45 -4.75
C THR A 850 -2.40 4.98 -4.34
N LEU A 851 -3.57 4.45 -3.97
CA LEU A 851 -3.76 3.02 -3.68
C LEU A 851 -3.82 2.21 -4.98
N GLY A 852 -3.02 1.14 -5.05
CA GLY A 852 -3.06 0.13 -6.11
C GLY A 852 -3.86 -1.11 -5.69
N ALA A 853 -3.33 -2.30 -5.96
CA ALA A 853 -3.78 -3.55 -5.35
C ALA A 853 -2.57 -4.36 -4.86
N GLY A 854 -1.78 -3.75 -3.97
CA GLY A 854 -0.56 -4.34 -3.41
C GLY A 854 -0.62 -4.50 -1.90
N SER A 855 -1.83 -4.60 -1.34
CA SER A 855 -2.16 -5.03 0.04
C SER A 855 -3.69 -5.09 0.20
N ASP A 856 -4.17 -5.58 1.35
CA ASP A 856 -5.58 -5.82 1.71
C ASP A 856 -6.54 -4.64 1.53
N TYR A 857 -6.06 -3.39 1.40
CA TYR A 857 -6.91 -2.24 1.15
C TYR A 857 -7.65 -2.30 -0.21
N ALA A 858 -7.17 -3.11 -1.16
CA ALA A 858 -7.67 -3.12 -2.53
C ALA A 858 -9.18 -3.42 -2.67
N PRO A 859 -9.73 -4.50 -2.09
CA PRO A 859 -11.17 -4.74 -2.11
C PRO A 859 -11.98 -3.65 -1.39
N PHE A 860 -11.44 -3.05 -0.31
CA PHE A 860 -12.13 -1.95 0.40
C PHE A 860 -12.30 -0.71 -0.48
N ILE A 861 -11.26 -0.27 -1.22
CA ILE A 861 -11.40 0.91 -2.11
C ILE A 861 -12.04 0.56 -3.47
N HIS A 862 -11.56 -0.48 -4.16
CA HIS A 862 -11.92 -0.71 -5.56
C HIS A 862 -13.29 -1.34 -5.77
N PHE A 863 -13.73 -2.18 -4.81
CA PHE A 863 -14.98 -2.94 -4.89
C PHE A 863 -16.05 -2.36 -3.95
N LEU A 864 -15.68 -2.01 -2.71
CA LEU A 864 -16.62 -1.43 -1.73
C LEU A 864 -16.67 0.11 -1.72
N GLY A 865 -15.69 0.82 -2.31
CA GLY A 865 -15.65 2.29 -2.34
C GLY A 865 -15.45 2.93 -0.97
N ILE A 866 -14.69 2.28 -0.08
CA ILE A 866 -14.41 2.75 1.28
C ILE A 866 -13.14 3.59 1.27
N SER A 867 -13.20 4.80 1.84
CA SER A 867 -12.03 5.67 2.00
C SER A 867 -10.95 4.94 2.76
N SER A 868 -9.79 4.75 2.13
CA SER A 868 -8.77 3.82 2.60
C SER A 868 -7.42 4.50 2.70
N MET A 869 -6.56 3.99 3.58
CA MET A 869 -5.16 4.40 3.70
C MET A 869 -4.24 3.23 4.02
N ASP A 870 -2.96 3.43 3.76
CA ASP A 870 -1.87 2.51 4.11
C ASP A 870 -0.68 3.31 4.67
N ILE A 871 -0.22 2.96 5.88
CA ILE A 871 0.74 3.75 6.66
C ILE A 871 1.99 2.93 6.97
N ALA A 872 3.17 3.44 6.59
CA ALA A 872 4.45 2.77 6.86
C ALA A 872 5.61 3.77 7.05
N TYR A 873 6.70 3.34 7.65
CA TYR A 873 8.00 4.00 7.60
C TYR A 873 8.86 3.39 6.48
N THR A 874 9.65 4.20 5.78
CA THR A 874 10.39 3.79 4.58
C THR A 874 11.75 4.47 4.44
N TYR A 875 12.51 4.03 3.42
CA TYR A 875 13.87 4.48 3.14
C TYR A 875 13.91 5.74 2.26
N ASP A 876 15.08 6.38 2.30
CA ASP A 876 15.40 7.58 1.54
C ASP A 876 15.74 7.23 0.08
N ARG A 877 14.83 7.56 -0.84
CA ARG A 877 14.98 7.35 -2.29
C ARG A 877 16.12 8.14 -2.94
N SER A 878 16.76 9.08 -2.23
CA SER A 878 17.99 9.74 -2.69
C SER A 878 19.28 8.95 -2.36
N LYS A 879 19.20 7.98 -1.43
CA LYS A 879 20.32 7.13 -1.00
C LYS A 879 20.32 5.75 -1.64
N THR A 880 19.17 5.29 -2.13
CA THR A 880 19.02 3.97 -2.75
C THR A 880 17.90 3.96 -3.78
N SER A 881 18.15 3.25 -4.87
CA SER A 881 17.24 2.99 -5.98
C SER A 881 16.39 1.72 -5.80
N ALA A 882 16.66 0.94 -4.75
CA ALA A 882 16.00 -0.34 -4.46
C ALA A 882 14.46 -0.26 -4.60
N ARG A 883 13.89 -1.09 -5.49
CA ARG A 883 12.43 -1.10 -5.76
C ARG A 883 11.58 -1.23 -4.47
N ILE A 884 11.94 -2.20 -3.62
CA ILE A 884 11.37 -2.51 -2.30
C ILE A 884 12.55 -2.81 -1.33
N TYR A 885 12.30 -3.13 -0.05
CA TYR A 885 13.38 -3.55 0.85
C TYR A 885 14.02 -4.85 0.33
N PRO A 886 15.37 -5.02 0.34
CA PRO A 886 15.98 -6.05 -0.51
C PRO A 886 15.64 -7.52 -0.22
N THR A 887 15.34 -7.92 1.02
CA THR A 887 15.05 -9.33 1.38
C THR A 887 13.58 -9.75 1.19
N TYR A 888 12.76 -8.88 0.63
CA TYR A 888 11.33 -9.06 0.34
C TYR A 888 10.98 -10.42 -0.29
N HIS A 889 9.98 -11.10 0.30
CA HIS A 889 9.48 -12.43 -0.10
C HIS A 889 10.56 -13.55 -0.15
N THR A 890 11.68 -13.40 0.56
CA THR A 890 12.77 -14.40 0.63
C THR A 890 12.90 -15.02 2.03
N ALA A 891 13.62 -16.13 2.14
CA ALA A 891 13.98 -16.72 3.43
C ALA A 891 14.99 -15.89 4.26
N PHE A 892 15.41 -14.73 3.78
CA PHE A 892 16.24 -13.75 4.49
C PHE A 892 15.44 -12.61 5.14
N ASP A 893 14.11 -12.62 5.03
CA ASP A 893 13.23 -11.72 5.76
C ASP A 893 12.98 -12.23 7.20
N THR A 894 13.94 -12.00 8.09
CA THR A 894 13.95 -12.56 9.46
C THR A 894 14.07 -11.49 10.55
N PHE A 895 13.78 -11.82 11.81
CA PHE A 895 13.80 -10.87 12.93
C PHE A 895 15.10 -10.04 12.98
N ASP A 896 16.23 -10.72 12.76
CA ASP A 896 17.57 -10.13 12.80
C ASP A 896 17.79 -9.08 11.68
N TYR A 897 17.08 -9.17 10.55
CA TYR A 897 17.10 -8.16 9.50
C TYR A 897 16.52 -6.83 10.02
N VAL A 898 15.38 -6.92 10.71
CA VAL A 898 14.66 -5.75 11.26
C VAL A 898 15.42 -5.11 12.43
N ASP A 899 15.85 -5.92 13.40
CA ASP A 899 16.50 -5.48 14.65
C ASP A 899 17.91 -4.92 14.43
N LYS A 900 18.60 -5.30 13.35
CA LYS A 900 19.98 -4.86 13.04
C LYS A 900 20.06 -3.78 11.97
N PHE A 901 19.17 -3.78 10.98
CA PHE A 901 19.30 -2.89 9.81
C PHE A 901 18.13 -1.91 9.63
N LEU A 902 16.88 -2.35 9.77
CA LEU A 902 15.73 -1.48 9.44
C LEU A 902 15.38 -0.49 10.54
N ASP A 903 15.23 -0.93 11.79
CA ASP A 903 14.84 -0.06 12.92
C ASP A 903 15.39 -0.57 14.26
N PRO A 904 16.72 -0.57 14.47
CA PRO A 904 17.32 -0.90 15.76
C PRO A 904 16.74 -0.03 16.88
N GLY A 905 16.09 -0.66 17.86
CA GLY A 905 15.37 0.03 18.94
C GLY A 905 13.89 0.33 18.68
N PHE A 906 13.33 -0.09 17.54
CA PHE A 906 11.89 -0.13 17.25
C PHE A 906 11.16 1.23 17.30
N SER A 907 11.91 2.31 17.08
CA SER A 907 11.42 3.70 17.16
C SER A 907 10.53 4.10 15.97
N SER A 908 10.79 3.56 14.79
CA SER A 908 10.00 3.77 13.57
C SER A 908 8.72 2.95 13.61
N HIS A 909 8.77 1.73 14.16
CA HIS A 909 7.56 0.95 14.45
C HIS A 909 6.65 1.67 15.44
N GLN A 910 7.22 2.22 16.53
CA GLN A 910 6.48 3.03 17.50
C GLN A 910 5.90 4.30 16.85
N ALA A 911 6.62 4.93 15.92
CA ALA A 911 6.12 6.08 15.17
C ALA A 911 4.90 5.72 14.30
N VAL A 912 4.93 4.59 13.58
CA VAL A 912 3.77 4.11 12.80
C VAL A 912 2.61 3.69 13.70
N ALA A 913 2.86 2.97 14.79
CA ALA A 913 1.84 2.61 15.78
C ALA A 913 1.12 3.85 16.33
N ARG A 914 1.89 4.92 16.61
CA ARG A 914 1.36 6.22 17.05
C ARG A 914 0.56 6.92 15.94
N THR A 915 1.06 6.97 14.71
CA THR A 915 0.35 7.60 13.58
C THR A 915 -0.97 6.89 13.30
N ALA A 916 -0.94 5.56 13.19
CA ALA A 916 -2.13 4.74 12.99
C ALA A 916 -3.12 4.86 14.16
N GLY A 917 -2.66 4.78 15.41
CA GLY A 917 -3.50 4.94 16.59
C GLY A 917 -4.15 6.32 16.71
N SER A 918 -3.42 7.39 16.38
CA SER A 918 -3.94 8.75 16.32
C SER A 918 -5.03 8.90 15.26
N VAL A 919 -4.80 8.39 14.04
CA VAL A 919 -5.80 8.44 12.95
C VAL A 919 -7.02 7.57 13.28
N LEU A 920 -6.82 6.38 13.87
CA LEU A 920 -7.89 5.48 14.31
C LEU A 920 -8.81 6.16 15.34
N LEU A 921 -8.25 6.78 16.39
CA LEU A 921 -9.01 7.53 17.40
C LEU A 921 -9.74 8.74 16.80
N ARG A 922 -9.07 9.50 15.93
CA ARG A 922 -9.67 10.66 15.24
C ARG A 922 -10.87 10.26 14.38
N LEU A 923 -10.81 9.12 13.69
CA LEU A 923 -11.93 8.60 12.92
C LEU A 923 -13.02 7.98 13.83
N SER A 924 -12.64 7.31 14.91
CA SER A 924 -13.60 6.61 15.78
C SER A 924 -14.39 7.57 16.67
N ASP A 925 -13.77 8.65 17.17
CA ASP A 925 -14.30 9.39 18.33
C ASP A 925 -14.83 10.78 18.00
N SER A 926 -14.19 11.52 17.09
CA SER A 926 -14.58 12.90 16.76
C SER A 926 -16.05 12.98 16.33
N LEU A 927 -16.79 13.94 16.90
CA LEU A 927 -18.22 14.16 16.66
C LEU A 927 -18.52 14.30 15.16
N PHE A 928 -17.83 15.22 14.50
CA PHE A 928 -17.74 15.29 13.04
C PHE A 928 -16.58 14.42 12.54
N LEU A 929 -16.78 13.66 11.46
CA LEU A 929 -15.72 12.88 10.84
C LEU A 929 -14.60 13.81 10.31
N PRO A 930 -13.31 13.51 10.56
CA PRO A 930 -12.17 14.34 10.14
C PRO A 930 -11.79 14.15 8.64
N LEU A 931 -12.75 13.77 7.81
CA LEU A 931 -12.60 13.59 6.36
C LEU A 931 -12.77 14.94 5.64
N ASN A 932 -11.92 15.24 4.65
CA ASN A 932 -11.97 16.49 3.90
C ASN A 932 -12.27 16.24 2.41
N VAL A 933 -13.54 16.30 2.03
CA VAL A 933 -13.97 15.99 0.66
C VAL A 933 -13.51 17.01 -0.39
N SER A 934 -13.15 18.24 0.01
CA SER A 934 -12.55 19.22 -0.91
C SER A 934 -11.14 18.81 -1.39
N ASP A 935 -10.45 17.89 -0.71
CA ASP A 935 -9.13 17.43 -1.16
C ASP A 935 -9.22 16.62 -2.46
N TYR A 936 -10.38 16.04 -2.77
CA TYR A 936 -10.62 15.40 -4.07
C TYR A 936 -10.57 16.37 -5.24
N SER A 937 -10.89 17.66 -5.02
CA SER A 937 -10.88 18.67 -6.07
C SER A 937 -9.50 18.79 -6.74
N GLU A 938 -8.41 18.78 -5.96
CA GLU A 938 -7.06 18.85 -6.53
C GLU A 938 -6.75 17.65 -7.44
N THR A 939 -7.18 16.44 -7.04
CA THR A 939 -7.04 15.21 -7.83
C THR A 939 -7.86 15.28 -9.12
N LEU A 940 -9.15 15.62 -9.03
CA LEU A 940 -10.06 15.68 -10.18
C LEU A 940 -9.63 16.77 -11.18
N ARG A 941 -9.19 17.93 -10.68
CA ARG A 941 -8.65 19.02 -11.50
C ARG A 941 -7.32 18.65 -12.15
N SER A 942 -6.46 17.89 -11.46
CA SER A 942 -5.21 17.36 -12.03
C SER A 942 -5.46 16.31 -13.12
N PHE A 943 -6.39 15.37 -12.92
CA PHE A 943 -6.77 14.42 -13.96
C PHE A 943 -7.43 15.10 -15.17
N LEU A 944 -8.24 16.14 -14.96
CA LEU A 944 -8.78 16.97 -16.05
C LEU A 944 -7.65 17.69 -16.82
N GLN A 945 -6.69 18.30 -16.12
CA GLN A 945 -5.52 18.92 -16.76
C GLN A 945 -4.70 17.92 -17.58
N ALA A 946 -4.55 16.68 -17.11
CA ALA A 946 -3.91 15.60 -17.88
C ALA A 946 -4.78 15.10 -19.06
N ALA A 947 -6.10 15.25 -19.01
CA ALA A 947 -6.98 14.92 -20.14
C ALA A 947 -6.86 15.93 -21.30
N GLU A 948 -6.40 17.15 -21.06
CA GLU A 948 -6.21 18.17 -22.10
C GLU A 948 -5.18 17.74 -23.17
N ASP A 949 -4.17 16.93 -22.81
CA ASP A 949 -3.23 16.31 -23.76
C ASP A 949 -3.93 15.39 -24.79
N LEU A 950 -5.16 14.94 -24.50
CA LEU A 950 -5.98 14.11 -25.38
C LEU A 950 -6.85 14.94 -26.33
N ARG A 951 -7.16 16.20 -25.97
CA ARG A 951 -8.21 17.04 -26.59
C ARG A 951 -8.18 17.00 -28.12
N VAL A 952 -7.02 17.25 -28.71
CA VAL A 952 -6.86 17.42 -30.17
C VAL A 952 -7.29 16.18 -30.96
N LEU A 953 -7.09 14.98 -30.41
CA LEU A 953 -7.48 13.72 -31.07
C LEU A 953 -8.90 13.28 -30.69
N LEU A 954 -9.39 13.68 -29.52
CA LEU A 954 -10.80 13.52 -29.13
C LEU A 954 -11.73 14.37 -30.01
N GLU A 955 -11.41 15.66 -30.19
CA GLU A 955 -12.18 16.60 -31.01
C GLU A 955 -12.22 16.15 -32.49
N GLN A 956 -11.14 15.55 -33.00
CA GLN A 956 -11.11 14.93 -34.35
C GLN A 956 -12.10 13.76 -34.53
N HIS A 957 -12.50 13.10 -33.44
CA HIS A 957 -13.48 12.02 -33.43
C HIS A 957 -14.85 12.47 -32.88
N GLY A 958 -15.06 13.79 -32.71
CA GLY A 958 -16.32 14.36 -32.22
C GLY A 958 -16.54 14.23 -30.70
N ILE A 959 -15.52 13.81 -29.94
CA ILE A 959 -15.59 13.62 -28.49
C ILE A 959 -15.18 14.92 -27.80
N SER A 960 -16.05 15.45 -26.93
CA SER A 960 -15.81 16.72 -26.22
C SER A 960 -15.57 16.52 -24.73
N LEU A 961 -14.50 17.13 -24.21
CA LEU A 961 -14.21 17.19 -22.77
C LEU A 961 -15.10 18.20 -22.00
N GLY A 962 -15.92 19.00 -22.69
CA GLY A 962 -16.75 20.05 -22.06
C GLY A 962 -17.59 19.56 -20.86
N PRO A 963 -18.34 18.44 -20.97
CA PRO A 963 -19.09 17.90 -19.84
C PRO A 963 -18.22 17.48 -18.64
N LEU A 964 -16.97 17.07 -18.88
CA LEU A 964 -16.02 16.72 -17.81
C LEU A 964 -15.51 17.96 -17.08
N VAL A 965 -15.25 19.06 -17.82
CA VAL A 965 -14.92 20.36 -17.22
C VAL A 965 -16.04 20.81 -16.27
N THR A 966 -17.28 20.80 -16.74
CA THR A 966 -18.46 21.17 -15.94
C THR A 966 -18.67 20.25 -14.74
N ALA A 967 -18.46 18.93 -14.87
CA ALA A 967 -18.61 17.99 -13.77
C ALA A 967 -17.57 18.23 -12.65
N VAL A 968 -16.31 18.54 -12.99
CA VAL A 968 -15.27 18.89 -12.00
C VAL A 968 -15.58 20.23 -11.33
N GLU A 969 -16.04 21.24 -12.08
CA GLU A 969 -16.45 22.55 -11.54
C GLU A 969 -17.65 22.44 -10.57
N ARG A 970 -18.63 21.60 -10.90
CA ARG A 970 -19.77 21.31 -10.01
C ARG A 970 -19.33 20.58 -8.74
N PHE A 971 -18.43 19.61 -8.84
CA PHE A 971 -17.86 18.94 -7.67
C PHE A 971 -17.13 19.94 -6.76
N GLU A 972 -16.27 20.79 -7.32
CA GLU A 972 -15.54 21.83 -6.57
C GLU A 972 -16.50 22.79 -5.85
N GLY A 973 -17.53 23.29 -6.54
CA GLY A 973 -18.54 24.16 -5.94
C GLY A 973 -19.33 23.47 -4.82
N ALA A 974 -19.78 22.23 -5.05
CA ALA A 974 -20.56 21.46 -4.07
C ALA A 974 -19.73 21.11 -2.82
N ALA A 975 -18.48 20.65 -3.00
CA ALA A 975 -17.57 20.34 -1.90
C ALA A 975 -17.21 21.59 -1.08
N THR A 976 -16.97 22.72 -1.74
CA THR A 976 -16.71 24.01 -1.06
C THR A 976 -17.91 24.46 -0.23
N ALA A 977 -19.11 24.44 -0.82
CA ALA A 977 -20.35 24.79 -0.13
C ALA A 977 -20.68 23.80 1.00
N PHE A 978 -20.31 22.52 0.88
CA PHE A 978 -20.50 21.53 1.94
C PHE A 978 -19.55 21.76 3.12
N ASN A 979 -18.26 22.00 2.87
CA ASN A 979 -17.30 22.34 3.93
C ASN A 979 -17.68 23.64 4.67
N GLN A 980 -18.27 24.62 3.97
CA GLN A 980 -18.85 25.81 4.61
C GLN A 980 -20.03 25.45 5.55
N ARG A 981 -20.97 24.58 5.12
CA ARG A 981 -22.06 24.11 6.00
C ARG A 981 -21.55 23.35 7.22
N ILE A 982 -20.47 22.58 7.10
CA ILE A 982 -19.82 21.91 8.23
C ILE A 982 -19.23 22.93 9.21
N ALA A 983 -18.57 23.98 8.72
CA ALA A 983 -18.00 25.03 9.56
C ALA A 983 -19.10 25.76 10.36
N THR A 984 -20.15 26.26 9.70
CA THR A 984 -21.27 26.92 10.38
C THR A 984 -21.99 26.00 11.38
N LEU A 985 -22.09 24.70 11.10
CA LEU A 985 -22.72 23.75 12.03
C LEU A 985 -21.84 23.44 13.28
N ARG A 986 -20.52 23.63 13.19
CA ARG A 986 -19.58 23.54 14.33
C ARG A 986 -19.54 24.79 15.22
N GLU A 987 -19.95 25.95 14.70
CA GLU A 987 -20.02 27.20 15.48
C GLU A 987 -21.19 27.23 16.48
N GLY A 988 -22.18 26.38 16.27
CA GLY A 988 -23.35 26.23 17.15
C GLY A 988 -23.28 25.02 18.09
N THR A 989 -24.42 24.65 18.66
CA THR A 989 -24.62 23.37 19.38
C THR A 989 -25.50 22.47 18.51
N PRO A 990 -24.92 21.66 17.60
CA PRO A 990 -25.68 20.96 16.58
C PRO A 990 -26.46 19.76 17.15
N ASP A 991 -27.62 19.49 16.57
CA ASP A 991 -28.38 18.29 16.91
C ASP A 991 -27.67 17.01 16.42
N PRO A 992 -27.62 15.92 17.21
CA PRO A 992 -26.93 14.69 16.81
C PRO A 992 -27.40 14.07 15.49
N LEU A 993 -28.66 14.25 15.06
CA LEU A 993 -29.13 13.77 13.76
C LEU A 993 -28.61 14.64 12.61
N GLN A 994 -28.50 15.97 12.80
CA GLN A 994 -27.83 16.84 11.83
C GLN A 994 -26.37 16.45 11.62
N VAL A 995 -25.63 16.23 12.72
CA VAL A 995 -24.23 15.75 12.64
C VAL A 995 -24.14 14.39 11.97
N ARG A 996 -25.07 13.47 12.26
CA ARG A 996 -25.13 12.16 11.61
C ARG A 996 -25.38 12.26 10.10
N MET A 997 -26.29 13.13 9.65
CA MET A 997 -26.53 13.37 8.22
C MET A 997 -25.27 13.89 7.50
N ILE A 998 -24.54 14.83 8.13
CA ILE A 998 -23.25 15.31 7.63
C ILE A 998 -22.20 14.19 7.58
N ASN A 999 -22.08 13.38 8.64
CA ASN A 999 -21.15 12.26 8.69
C ASN A 999 -21.46 11.20 7.63
N ASP A 1000 -22.73 10.95 7.34
CA ASP A 1000 -23.13 10.01 6.30
C ASP A 1000 -22.86 10.57 4.88
N GLN A 1001 -23.02 11.88 4.64
CA GLN A 1001 -22.53 12.53 3.41
C GLN A 1001 -21.00 12.44 3.26
N LEU A 1002 -20.22 12.64 4.34
CA LEU A 1002 -18.76 12.50 4.35
C LEU A 1002 -18.30 11.06 4.06
N MET A 1003 -18.92 10.06 4.71
CA MET A 1003 -18.56 8.65 4.60
C MET A 1003 -18.93 8.04 3.23
N LEU A 1004 -20.08 8.43 2.68
CA LEU A 1004 -20.65 7.79 1.49
C LEU A 1004 -20.17 8.41 0.17
N LEU A 1005 -19.49 9.56 0.18
CA LEU A 1005 -18.98 10.18 -1.05
C LEU A 1005 -18.10 9.22 -1.87
N GLU A 1006 -17.19 8.50 -1.22
CA GLU A 1006 -16.27 7.56 -1.89
C GLU A 1006 -17.02 6.42 -2.62
N ARG A 1007 -18.26 6.10 -2.21
CA ARG A 1007 -19.12 5.13 -2.91
C ARG A 1007 -19.61 5.64 -4.27
N THR A 1008 -19.71 6.96 -4.46
CA THR A 1008 -20.26 7.58 -5.69
C THR A 1008 -19.36 7.39 -6.91
N PHE A 1009 -18.09 7.07 -6.70
CA PHE A 1009 -17.13 6.76 -7.75
C PHE A 1009 -17.13 5.27 -8.17
N LEU A 1010 -18.04 4.45 -7.64
CA LEU A 1010 -18.19 3.05 -8.05
C LEU A 1010 -19.10 2.91 -9.28
N ASN A 1011 -18.61 2.21 -10.29
CA ASN A 1011 -19.42 1.73 -11.41
C ASN A 1011 -18.95 0.32 -11.82
N SER A 1012 -19.72 -0.70 -11.45
CA SER A 1012 -19.43 -2.12 -11.72
C SER A 1012 -19.56 -2.52 -13.20
N GLN A 1013 -19.90 -1.58 -14.09
CA GLN A 1013 -19.89 -1.76 -15.54
C GLN A 1013 -18.77 -0.96 -16.24
N ALA A 1014 -17.94 -0.22 -15.49
CA ALA A 1014 -16.85 0.57 -16.08
C ALA A 1014 -15.76 -0.31 -16.70
N PHE A 1015 -15.34 -1.37 -15.99
CA PHE A 1015 -14.18 -2.19 -16.32
C PHE A 1015 -14.57 -3.68 -16.48
N PRO A 1016 -15.31 -4.06 -17.53
CA PRO A 1016 -15.82 -5.43 -17.69
C PRO A 1016 -14.74 -6.49 -17.93
N GLU A 1017 -13.53 -6.08 -18.33
CA GLU A 1017 -12.36 -6.95 -18.50
C GLU A 1017 -11.65 -7.28 -17.17
N GLU A 1018 -11.98 -6.54 -16.10
CA GLU A 1018 -11.25 -6.50 -14.83
C GLU A 1018 -12.08 -7.13 -13.70
N ARG A 1019 -11.44 -7.88 -12.79
CA ARG A 1019 -12.11 -8.43 -11.61
C ARG A 1019 -12.12 -7.40 -10.47
N TYR A 1020 -13.23 -7.29 -9.75
CA TYR A 1020 -13.46 -6.39 -8.59
C TYR A 1020 -13.37 -4.86 -8.82
N TYR A 1021 -12.49 -4.37 -9.71
CA TYR A 1021 -12.30 -2.94 -9.94
C TYR A 1021 -13.57 -2.26 -10.46
N SER A 1022 -14.18 -1.45 -9.59
CA SER A 1022 -15.35 -0.62 -9.90
C SER A 1022 -15.07 0.88 -9.71
N HIS A 1023 -14.03 1.25 -8.97
CA HIS A 1023 -13.73 2.66 -8.64
C HIS A 1023 -13.11 3.43 -9.81
N VAL A 1024 -13.90 4.31 -10.45
CA VAL A 1024 -13.55 4.97 -11.73
C VAL A 1024 -12.32 5.88 -11.70
N LEU A 1025 -11.85 6.25 -10.50
CA LEU A 1025 -10.65 7.08 -10.30
C LEU A 1025 -9.35 6.27 -10.06
N TRP A 1026 -9.44 5.03 -9.58
CA TRP A 1026 -8.30 4.28 -9.02
C TRP A 1026 -8.05 2.89 -9.64
N ALA A 1027 -8.91 2.44 -10.56
CA ALA A 1027 -8.68 1.22 -11.34
C ALA A 1027 -7.33 1.25 -12.11
N PRO A 1028 -6.78 0.08 -12.52
CA PRO A 1028 -5.47 0.00 -13.15
C PRO A 1028 -5.35 0.85 -14.42
N ARG A 1029 -4.22 1.56 -14.56
CA ARG A 1029 -3.94 2.43 -15.71
C ARG A 1029 -2.80 1.87 -16.56
N THR A 1030 -3.13 1.42 -17.76
CA THR A 1030 -2.20 0.99 -18.81
C THR A 1030 -1.94 2.08 -19.86
N GLY A 1031 -2.85 3.05 -20.00
CA GLY A 1031 -2.64 4.23 -20.85
C GLY A 1031 -1.57 5.17 -20.30
N SER A 1032 -0.74 5.75 -21.18
CA SER A 1032 0.44 6.53 -20.77
C SER A 1032 0.12 7.87 -20.10
N VAL A 1033 -1.06 8.45 -20.35
CA VAL A 1033 -1.46 9.76 -19.84
C VAL A 1033 -2.06 9.64 -18.45
N ALA A 1034 -1.57 10.43 -17.48
CA ALA A 1034 -1.93 10.34 -16.07
C ALA A 1034 -3.28 11.03 -15.74
N THR A 1035 -4.32 10.66 -16.49
CA THR A 1035 -5.72 11.05 -16.26
C THR A 1035 -6.54 9.84 -15.75
N PHE A 1036 -7.85 10.00 -15.64
CA PHE A 1036 -8.81 8.95 -15.27
C PHE A 1036 -8.51 7.61 -15.98
N PRO A 1037 -8.38 6.48 -15.26
CA PRO A 1037 -7.82 5.24 -15.80
C PRO A 1037 -8.58 4.70 -17.01
N GLY A 1038 -9.91 4.62 -16.95
CA GLY A 1038 -10.74 4.14 -18.07
C GLY A 1038 -10.57 4.97 -19.34
N LEU A 1039 -10.57 6.30 -19.22
CA LEU A 1039 -10.34 7.22 -20.34
C LEU A 1039 -8.93 7.05 -20.93
N SER A 1040 -7.91 6.96 -20.08
CA SER A 1040 -6.51 6.78 -20.51
C SER A 1040 -6.29 5.44 -21.23
N ASN A 1041 -6.85 4.36 -20.68
CA ASN A 1041 -6.73 3.01 -21.23
C ASN A 1041 -7.44 2.91 -22.59
N ALA A 1042 -8.72 3.33 -22.67
CA ALA A 1042 -9.50 3.33 -23.90
C ALA A 1042 -8.85 4.20 -24.98
N TYR A 1043 -8.35 5.40 -24.64
CA TYR A 1043 -7.65 6.27 -25.59
C TYR A 1043 -6.36 5.63 -26.12
N SER A 1044 -5.59 4.96 -25.26
CA SER A 1044 -4.37 4.24 -25.65
C SER A 1044 -4.69 3.13 -26.66
N GLN A 1045 -5.74 2.35 -26.40
CA GLN A 1045 -6.22 1.30 -27.30
C GLN A 1045 -6.74 1.88 -28.63
N ALA A 1046 -7.61 2.89 -28.59
CA ALA A 1046 -8.18 3.52 -29.79
C ALA A 1046 -7.11 4.17 -30.69
N LYS A 1047 -6.10 4.82 -30.08
CA LYS A 1047 -4.95 5.38 -30.80
C LYS A 1047 -4.15 4.31 -31.55
N ASN A 1048 -4.03 3.11 -31.00
CA ASN A 1048 -3.35 1.98 -31.66
C ASN A 1048 -4.24 1.29 -32.71
N ALA A 1049 -5.56 1.30 -32.52
CA ALA A 1049 -6.55 0.78 -33.47
C ALA A 1049 -6.82 1.71 -34.68
N GLY A 1050 -6.43 2.99 -34.59
CA GLY A 1050 -6.62 3.96 -35.67
C GLY A 1050 -8.04 4.52 -35.69
N HIS A 1051 -8.74 4.44 -36.82
CA HIS A 1051 -10.11 4.96 -36.98
C HIS A 1051 -11.22 3.91 -36.76
N GLU A 1052 -10.92 2.81 -36.07
CA GLU A 1052 -11.89 1.78 -35.66
C GLU A 1052 -13.04 2.40 -34.81
N PRO A 1053 -14.29 2.46 -35.31
CA PRO A 1053 -15.37 3.20 -34.62
C PRO A 1053 -15.73 2.64 -33.24
N ALA A 1054 -15.56 1.33 -33.04
CA ALA A 1054 -15.83 0.69 -31.75
C ALA A 1054 -14.87 1.17 -30.64
N ALA A 1055 -13.59 1.37 -30.96
CA ALA A 1055 -12.61 1.82 -29.96
C ALA A 1055 -12.86 3.28 -29.53
N TRP A 1056 -13.24 4.16 -30.46
CA TRP A 1056 -13.64 5.53 -30.13
C TRP A 1056 -15.00 5.62 -29.41
N ALA A 1057 -15.93 4.69 -29.69
CA ALA A 1057 -17.15 4.56 -28.91
C ALA A 1057 -16.85 4.18 -27.43
N GLU A 1058 -15.85 3.33 -27.19
CA GLU A 1058 -15.40 3.01 -25.82
C GLU A 1058 -14.75 4.22 -25.12
N VAL A 1059 -13.95 5.03 -25.83
CA VAL A 1059 -13.43 6.31 -25.30
C VAL A 1059 -14.57 7.24 -24.87
N GLN A 1060 -15.62 7.37 -25.70
CA GLN A 1060 -16.81 8.15 -25.35
C GLN A 1060 -17.57 7.53 -24.17
N ARG A 1061 -17.66 6.19 -24.07
CA ARG A 1061 -18.31 5.49 -22.95
C ARG A 1061 -17.59 5.78 -21.62
N GLN A 1062 -16.26 5.62 -21.58
CA GLN A 1062 -15.44 5.87 -20.40
C GLN A 1062 -15.51 7.34 -19.96
N LEU A 1063 -15.44 8.28 -20.91
CA LEU A 1063 -15.64 9.71 -20.61
C LEU A 1063 -17.01 9.98 -19.99
N SER A 1064 -18.07 9.39 -20.56
CA SER A 1064 -19.44 9.54 -20.06
C SER A 1064 -19.65 8.94 -18.67
N ILE A 1065 -18.96 7.83 -18.36
CA ILE A 1065 -18.96 7.18 -17.05
C ILE A 1065 -18.32 8.07 -15.99
N VAL A 1066 -17.15 8.67 -16.28
CA VAL A 1066 -16.48 9.61 -15.36
C VAL A 1066 -17.34 10.84 -15.13
N VAL A 1067 -17.94 11.42 -16.17
CA VAL A 1067 -18.87 12.57 -16.05
C VAL A 1067 -20.05 12.22 -15.14
N ALA A 1068 -20.70 11.07 -15.36
CA ALA A 1068 -21.83 10.64 -14.54
C ALA A 1068 -21.46 10.40 -13.07
N ALA A 1069 -20.28 9.84 -12.80
CA ALA A 1069 -19.78 9.63 -11.44
C ALA A 1069 -19.48 10.96 -10.73
N LEU A 1070 -18.85 11.93 -11.39
CA LEU A 1070 -18.54 13.24 -10.81
C LEU A 1070 -19.79 14.09 -10.57
N GLU A 1071 -20.76 14.08 -11.49
CA GLU A 1071 -22.07 14.74 -11.30
C GLU A 1071 -22.85 14.10 -10.15
N GLY A 1072 -22.84 12.76 -10.03
CA GLY A 1072 -23.41 12.03 -8.90
C GLY A 1072 -22.74 12.37 -7.57
N ALA A 1073 -21.40 12.39 -7.54
CA ALA A 1073 -20.61 12.80 -6.39
C ALA A 1073 -20.95 14.23 -5.94
N ALA A 1074 -20.95 15.18 -6.87
CA ALA A 1074 -21.34 16.57 -6.62
C ALA A 1074 -22.77 16.69 -6.07
N ALA A 1075 -23.72 15.93 -6.62
CA ALA A 1075 -25.10 15.90 -6.13
C ALA A 1075 -25.19 15.40 -4.67
N THR A 1076 -24.42 14.38 -4.28
CA THR A 1076 -24.40 13.91 -2.87
C THR A 1076 -23.82 14.93 -1.88
N LEU A 1077 -23.11 15.96 -2.34
CA LEU A 1077 -22.57 17.05 -1.53
C LEU A 1077 -23.46 18.31 -1.49
N ARG A 1078 -24.62 18.30 -2.17
CA ARG A 1078 -25.65 19.36 -2.05
C ARG A 1078 -26.37 19.27 -0.69
N PRO A 1079 -27.14 20.30 -0.29
CA PRO A 1079 -28.14 20.15 0.76
C PRO A 1079 -29.16 19.07 0.38
N VAL A 1080 -29.48 18.16 1.31
CA VAL A 1080 -30.20 16.90 1.02
C VAL A 1080 -31.67 17.04 0.63
N ALA A 1081 -32.19 18.27 0.52
CA ALA A 1081 -33.56 18.59 0.11
C ALA A 1081 -33.63 19.55 -1.09
N ASP A 1082 -32.48 19.93 -1.67
CA ASP A 1082 -32.43 20.72 -2.89
C ASP A 1082 -32.73 19.84 -4.13
N LEU A 1083 -33.40 20.43 -5.12
CA LEU A 1083 -33.66 19.84 -6.44
C LEU A 1083 -32.53 20.17 -7.42
#